data_AF-A0A9N9RZ96-F1
#
_entry.id   AF-A0A9N9RZ96-F1
#
_cell.length_a   1.000
_cell.length_b   1.000
_cell.length_c   1.000
_cell.angle_alpha   90.00
_cell.angle_beta   90.00
_cell.angle_gamma   90.00
#
_symmetry.space_group_name_H-M   'P 1'
#
loop_
_entity.id
_entity.type
_entity.pdbx_description
1 polymer ?
#
loop_
_entity_poly.entity_id
_entity_poly.type
_entity_poly.pdbx_seq_one_letter_code
_entity_poly.pdbx_strand_id
1 'polypeptide(L)'
;MGKEKVHINIVVIGHVDSGKSTTTGHLIYKCGGIDKRTIEKFEKEAQEMGKGSFKYAWVLDKLKAERERGITIDIALWKFETAKYYVTIIDAPGHRDFIKNMITGTSQADCAVLIVAAGTGEFEAGISKNGQTREHALLAFTLGVKQLIVGVNKMDSTEPPYSESRFEEIKKEVSSYIKKIGYNPAAVAFVPISGWHGDNMLETSSKMPWFKGWAVERKEGKADGKCLIEALDAILPPSRPTDKPLRLPLQDVYKIGGIGTVPVGRVETGMVVVFAPVNLTTEVKSVEMHHEALQEAVPGDNVGFNVKNVSVKELRRGYVAGDTKNNPPKGAADFTAQVIVLNHPGQISNGYTPVLDCHTAHIACKFNEIKEKVDRRSGKSVEDNPKAIKSGDAAIVILVPTKPLCVESFQEFPPLGRFAVRDMRQTVAVGVIKAVSFKDASGGTAGTSNNNNNSNTVGNSYSSLFNNNSNINNSNIIKRRTMTLPSNARVYADVNSHKPREYWDYENYVVDWANQDDYQLVRKLGRGKYSEVFEAINVTNNEKCVVKILKPVKKKKIKREIKILENLRGGTNIITLLAVVKDPVSRTPALIFEHVNNTDFKQLYQTLTDYDIRFYLYELLKALDYCHSMGIMHRDVKPHNVMIDHENRKLRLIDWGLAEFYHPGQEYNVRVASRYFKGPELLVDYQMYDYSLDMWSLGCMLASMIFRKEPFFHGHDNYDQLVRIAKVLGTEELYAYLDKYNIELDPRFNDILSRHSRKRWERFVHSENQHLVSPEALDFLDKLLRYDHCARLTAREAMDHPYFAVIVNGQMPHAVGFKGNNQ
;
A
#
# COMPACT_ATOMS: atom_id res chain seq x y z
N MET A 1 13.43 24.91 36.95
CA MET A 1 13.48 23.83 35.94
C MET A 1 12.29 22.92 36.19
N GLY A 2 11.33 22.85 35.26
CA GLY A 2 10.19 21.92 35.39
C GLY A 2 10.70 20.48 35.37
N LYS A 3 10.10 19.59 36.18
CA LYS A 3 10.42 18.15 36.12
C LYS A 3 10.16 17.64 34.70
N GLU A 4 11.13 16.93 34.13
CA GLU A 4 11.03 16.29 32.82
C GLU A 4 9.87 15.29 32.83
N LYS A 5 8.91 15.45 31.90
CA LYS A 5 7.72 14.59 31.83
C LYS A 5 8.09 13.26 31.19
N VAL A 6 7.48 12.17 31.66
CA VAL A 6 7.74 10.82 31.13
C VAL A 6 6.98 10.65 29.80
N HIS A 7 7.58 9.95 28.83
CA HIS A 7 6.93 9.65 27.55
C HIS A 7 6.11 8.34 27.61
N ILE A 8 4.86 8.36 27.17
CA ILE A 8 3.98 7.19 27.07
C ILE A 8 3.31 7.07 25.70
N ASN A 9 3.13 5.84 25.24
CA ASN A 9 2.44 5.51 24.00
C ASN A 9 1.02 5.00 24.29
N ILE A 10 0.01 5.58 23.66
CA ILE A 10 -1.39 5.23 23.89
C ILE A 10 -2.03 4.82 22.57
N VAL A 11 -2.72 3.68 22.55
CA VAL A 11 -3.50 3.25 21.38
C VAL A 11 -4.99 3.42 21.62
N VAL A 12 -5.69 4.03 20.67
CA VAL A 12 -7.15 4.21 20.74
C VAL A 12 -7.82 3.12 19.91
N ILE A 13 -8.66 2.33 20.56
CA ILE A 13 -9.28 1.12 20.00
C ILE A 13 -10.78 1.10 20.23
N GLY A 14 -11.51 0.35 19.40
CA GLY A 14 -12.99 0.27 19.48
C GLY A 14 -13.66 0.02 18.14
N HIS A 15 -14.96 -0.26 18.15
CA HIS A 15 -15.74 -0.58 16.95
C HIS A 15 -15.73 0.55 15.90
N VAL A 16 -16.03 0.23 14.64
CA VAL A 16 -16.37 1.24 13.63
C VAL A 16 -17.51 2.12 14.17
N ASP A 17 -17.45 3.42 13.88
CA ASP A 17 -18.39 4.44 14.33
C ASP A 17 -18.51 4.68 15.84
N SER A 18 -17.66 4.05 16.67
CA SER A 18 -17.64 4.34 18.12
C SER A 18 -17.13 5.75 18.46
N GLY A 19 -16.60 6.47 17.47
CA GLY A 19 -16.11 7.85 17.61
C GLY A 19 -14.65 7.97 18.04
N LYS A 20 -13.81 6.94 17.85
CA LYS A 20 -12.37 6.95 18.16
C LYS A 20 -11.64 8.20 17.65
N SER A 21 -11.72 8.46 16.35
CA SER A 21 -10.98 9.55 15.71
C SER A 21 -11.54 10.92 16.12
N THR A 22 -12.86 11.04 16.34
CA THR A 22 -13.48 12.26 16.87
C THR A 22 -12.97 12.56 18.28
N THR A 23 -13.01 11.57 19.18
CA THR A 23 -12.52 11.69 20.56
C THR A 23 -11.03 12.06 20.60
N THR A 24 -10.22 11.40 19.76
CA THR A 24 -8.78 11.62 19.68
C THR A 24 -8.44 12.99 19.11
N GLY A 25 -9.09 13.40 18.02
CA GLY A 25 -8.90 14.72 17.42
C GLY A 25 -9.31 15.85 18.35
N HIS A 26 -10.38 15.66 19.13
CA HIS A 26 -10.80 16.63 20.15
C HIS A 26 -9.76 16.75 21.27
N LEU A 27 -9.22 15.64 21.78
CA LEU A 27 -8.15 15.66 22.79
C LEU A 27 -6.92 16.44 22.28
N ILE A 28 -6.46 16.13 21.07
CA ILE A 28 -5.29 16.79 20.48
C ILE A 28 -5.53 18.30 20.34
N TYR A 29 -6.71 18.70 19.84
CA TYR A 29 -7.06 20.11 19.73
C TYR A 29 -6.99 20.83 21.07
N LYS A 30 -7.68 20.29 22.07
CA LYS A 30 -7.82 20.93 23.37
C LYS A 30 -6.53 20.93 24.19
N CYS A 31 -5.66 19.94 23.99
CA CYS A 31 -4.34 19.87 24.63
C CYS A 31 -3.26 20.67 23.87
N GLY A 32 -3.65 21.51 22.89
CA GLY A 32 -2.73 22.40 22.19
C GLY A 32 -1.80 21.71 21.18
N GLY A 33 -2.08 20.46 20.80
CA GLY A 33 -1.27 19.72 19.83
C GLY A 33 -1.44 20.21 18.38
N ILE A 34 -2.44 21.06 18.11
CA ILE A 34 -2.73 21.64 16.78
C ILE A 34 -3.11 23.11 16.93
N ASP A 35 -2.57 23.95 16.04
CA ASP A 35 -2.91 25.37 15.99
C ASP A 35 -4.35 25.61 15.50
N LYS A 36 -4.96 26.68 16.02
CA LYS A 36 -6.37 27.00 15.75
C LYS A 36 -6.67 27.19 14.25
N ARG A 37 -5.73 27.76 13.48
CA ARG A 37 -5.88 28.04 12.04
C ARG A 37 -5.94 26.75 11.22
N THR A 38 -5.17 25.74 11.60
CA THR A 38 -5.19 24.41 10.96
C THR A 38 -6.55 23.72 11.15
N ILE A 39 -7.20 23.87 12.30
CA ILE A 39 -8.52 23.29 12.54
C ILE A 39 -9.63 24.02 11.79
N GLU A 40 -9.59 25.35 11.76
CA GLU A 40 -10.55 26.15 10.96
C GLU A 40 -10.48 25.77 9.46
N LYS A 41 -9.27 25.48 8.96
CA LYS A 41 -9.07 24.96 7.61
C LYS A 41 -9.74 23.59 7.42
N PHE A 42 -9.53 22.64 8.34
CA PHE A 42 -10.13 21.30 8.23
C PHE A 42 -11.65 21.30 8.42
N GLU A 43 -12.18 22.19 9.24
CA GLU A 43 -13.62 22.39 9.40
C GLU A 43 -14.26 22.88 8.10
N LYS A 44 -13.62 23.86 7.44
CA LYS A 44 -14.06 24.33 6.12
C LYS A 44 -14.00 23.23 5.05
N GLU A 45 -12.90 22.50 4.96
CA GLU A 45 -12.75 21.39 4.00
C GLU A 45 -13.78 20.27 4.25
N ALA A 46 -14.05 19.93 5.51
CA ALA A 46 -15.05 18.91 5.87
C ALA A 46 -16.47 19.36 5.51
N GLN A 47 -16.79 20.64 5.68
CA GLN A 47 -18.09 21.22 5.35
C GLN A 47 -18.30 21.28 3.83
N GLU A 48 -17.29 21.68 3.05
CA GLU A 48 -17.32 21.69 1.58
C GLU A 48 -17.54 20.29 0.98
N MET A 49 -17.12 19.24 1.68
CA MET A 49 -17.35 17.84 1.27
C MET A 49 -18.64 17.22 1.82
N GLY A 50 -19.54 18.03 2.42
CA GLY A 50 -20.81 17.56 2.97
C GLY A 50 -20.68 16.68 4.23
N LYS A 51 -19.52 16.72 4.90
CA LYS A 51 -19.17 15.91 6.08
C LYS A 51 -18.82 16.77 7.30
N GLY A 52 -19.57 17.85 7.52
CA GLY A 52 -19.31 18.81 8.61
C GLY A 52 -19.27 18.17 10.02
N SER A 53 -19.95 17.04 10.22
CA SER A 53 -19.94 16.26 11.48
C SER A 53 -18.61 15.53 11.77
N PHE A 54 -17.59 15.65 10.91
CA PHE A 54 -16.31 14.93 11.04
C PHE A 54 -15.10 15.81 11.31
N LYS A 55 -15.28 17.10 11.65
CA LYS A 55 -14.17 18.07 11.76
C LYS A 55 -12.99 17.62 12.64
N TYR A 56 -13.26 16.92 13.74
CA TYR A 56 -12.22 16.39 14.62
C TYR A 56 -11.60 15.09 14.11
N ALA A 57 -12.36 14.23 13.40
CA ALA A 57 -11.81 13.03 12.78
C ALA A 57 -10.86 13.37 11.62
N TRP A 58 -11.14 14.45 10.89
CA TRP A 58 -10.32 14.96 9.78
C TRP A 58 -8.90 15.38 10.16
N VAL A 59 -8.69 15.70 11.44
CA VAL A 59 -7.36 15.93 12.00
C VAL A 59 -6.47 14.69 11.82
N LEU A 60 -7.05 13.50 12.00
CA LEU A 60 -6.32 12.22 12.02
C LEU A 60 -6.32 11.57 10.64
N ASP A 61 -7.44 11.69 9.91
CA ASP A 61 -7.62 11.09 8.59
C ASP A 61 -6.83 11.87 7.52
N LYS A 62 -5.61 11.42 7.20
CA LYS A 62 -4.74 12.04 6.18
C LYS A 62 -4.94 11.42 4.80
N LEU A 63 -5.43 10.18 4.71
CA LEU A 63 -5.60 9.50 3.43
C LEU A 63 -6.91 9.91 2.75
N LYS A 64 -6.87 10.09 1.43
CA LYS A 64 -8.08 10.41 0.63
C LYS A 64 -9.18 9.36 0.81
N ALA A 65 -8.80 8.08 0.88
CA ALA A 65 -9.73 6.98 1.09
C ALA A 65 -10.38 6.99 2.49
N GLU A 66 -9.68 7.49 3.52
CA GLU A 66 -10.24 7.69 4.87
C GLU A 66 -11.30 8.78 4.84
N ARG A 67 -10.96 9.95 4.27
CA ARG A 67 -11.87 11.10 4.14
C ARG A 67 -13.10 10.81 3.28
N GLU A 68 -12.93 10.09 2.17
CA GLU A 68 -14.03 9.70 1.28
C GLU A 68 -14.98 8.68 1.92
N ARG A 69 -14.44 7.69 2.64
CA ARG A 69 -15.25 6.62 3.24
C ARG A 69 -15.73 6.91 4.66
N GLY A 70 -15.13 7.90 5.35
CA GLY A 70 -15.44 8.22 6.75
C GLY A 70 -14.96 7.14 7.74
N ILE A 71 -13.95 6.36 7.38
CA ILE A 71 -13.36 5.31 8.22
C ILE A 71 -11.84 5.44 8.26
N THR A 72 -11.23 5.26 9.42
CA THR A 72 -9.77 5.21 9.60
C THR A 72 -9.21 3.94 8.95
N ILE A 73 -8.14 4.06 8.16
CA ILE A 73 -7.52 2.99 7.36
C ILE A 73 -6.10 2.69 7.85
N ASP A 74 -5.30 3.72 8.10
CA ASP A 74 -3.92 3.61 8.55
C ASP A 74 -3.73 4.22 9.93
N ILE A 75 -2.60 3.93 10.58
CA ILE A 75 -2.30 4.51 11.89
C ILE A 75 -1.89 5.97 11.74
N ALA A 76 -2.52 6.85 12.52
CA ALA A 76 -2.07 8.22 12.70
C ALA A 76 -1.32 8.35 14.04
N LEU A 77 -0.09 8.87 13.99
CA LEU A 77 0.71 9.21 15.17
C LEU A 77 0.62 10.71 15.42
N TRP A 78 0.18 11.07 16.64
CA TRP A 78 0.09 12.46 17.08
C TRP A 78 0.62 12.60 18.50
N LYS A 79 0.97 13.84 18.86
CA LYS A 79 1.50 14.16 20.18
C LYS A 79 0.67 15.22 20.87
N PHE A 80 0.54 15.06 22.18
CA PHE A 80 0.06 16.11 23.07
C PHE A 80 0.66 15.91 24.47
N GLU A 81 0.51 16.91 25.31
CA GLU A 81 0.99 16.87 26.68
C GLU A 81 -0.17 16.80 27.66
N THR A 82 0.01 16.02 28.72
CA THR A 82 -0.83 16.06 29.92
C THR A 82 -0.07 16.77 31.05
N ALA A 83 -0.64 16.79 32.25
CA ALA A 83 0.05 17.34 33.41
C ALA A 83 1.33 16.54 33.73
N LYS A 84 1.31 15.20 33.56
CA LYS A 84 2.42 14.32 33.94
C LYS A 84 3.22 13.74 32.77
N TYR A 85 2.64 13.63 31.58
CA TYR A 85 3.21 12.84 30.50
C TYR A 85 3.33 13.60 29.18
N TYR A 86 4.35 13.25 28.41
CA TYR A 86 4.34 13.40 26.96
C TYR A 86 3.62 12.19 26.36
N VAL A 87 2.52 12.42 25.65
CA VAL A 87 1.70 11.35 25.09
C VAL A 87 1.88 11.29 23.59
N THR A 88 2.31 10.13 23.08
CA THR A 88 2.13 9.78 21.67
C THR A 88 0.87 8.93 21.54
N ILE A 89 -0.12 9.44 20.80
CA ILE A 89 -1.38 8.76 20.55
C ILE A 89 -1.35 8.09 19.17
N ILE A 90 -1.81 6.84 19.16
CA ILE A 90 -1.86 5.92 18.04
C ILE A 90 -3.34 5.69 17.74
N ASP A 91 -3.89 6.41 16.76
CA ASP A 91 -5.29 6.15 16.34
C ASP A 91 -5.33 4.88 15.50
N ALA A 92 -5.98 3.84 16.00
CA ALA A 92 -6.04 2.54 15.35
C ALA A 92 -7.35 2.35 14.57
N PRO A 93 -7.29 1.75 13.37
CA PRO A 93 -8.48 1.62 12.54
C PRO A 93 -9.50 0.69 13.17
N GLY A 94 -10.78 1.08 13.05
CA GLY A 94 -11.90 0.27 13.53
C GLY A 94 -12.20 -0.92 12.65
N HIS A 95 -12.04 -0.79 11.33
CA HIS A 95 -12.61 -1.72 10.35
C HIS A 95 -11.85 -3.06 10.24
N ARG A 96 -12.58 -4.17 10.00
CA ARG A 96 -12.04 -5.55 9.98
C ARG A 96 -10.87 -5.74 9.00
N ASP A 97 -11.00 -5.13 7.82
CA ASP A 97 -9.96 -5.21 6.77
C ASP A 97 -8.62 -4.57 7.19
N PHE A 98 -8.61 -3.72 8.22
CA PHE A 98 -7.44 -2.95 8.65
C PHE A 98 -6.89 -3.33 10.04
N ILE A 99 -7.38 -4.43 10.63
CA ILE A 99 -6.88 -4.97 11.92
C ILE A 99 -5.36 -5.20 11.92
N LYS A 100 -4.76 -5.49 10.75
CA LYS A 100 -3.30 -5.66 10.63
C LYS A 100 -2.54 -4.39 11.08
N ASN A 101 -3.10 -3.22 10.76
CA ASN A 101 -2.52 -1.94 11.11
C ASN A 101 -2.73 -1.71 12.60
N MET A 102 -3.92 -1.99 13.13
CA MET A 102 -4.20 -1.96 14.58
C MET A 102 -3.18 -2.79 15.38
N ILE A 103 -2.89 -4.03 14.98
CA ILE A 103 -1.90 -4.91 15.65
C ILE A 103 -0.53 -4.24 15.73
N THR A 104 -0.07 -3.62 14.63
CA THR A 104 1.25 -2.95 14.60
C THR A 104 1.32 -1.68 15.44
N GLY A 105 0.19 -1.00 15.66
CA GLY A 105 0.12 0.17 16.54
C GLY A 105 -0.01 -0.23 18.00
N THR A 106 -0.83 -1.24 18.29
CA THR A 106 -1.04 -1.77 19.63
C THR A 106 0.20 -2.44 20.21
N SER A 107 1.08 -3.03 19.39
CA SER A 107 2.33 -3.63 19.85
C SER A 107 3.32 -2.63 20.46
N GLN A 108 3.12 -1.33 20.24
CA GLN A 108 3.97 -0.25 20.74
C GLN A 108 3.34 0.50 21.92
N ALA A 109 2.10 0.17 22.28
CA ALA A 109 1.32 0.92 23.25
C ALA A 109 1.61 0.49 24.70
N ASP A 110 1.72 1.48 25.59
CA ASP A 110 1.84 1.29 27.03
C ASP A 110 0.46 1.18 27.69
N CYS A 111 -0.54 1.85 27.11
CA CYS A 111 -1.94 1.81 27.53
C CYS A 111 -2.89 1.81 26.32
N ALA A 112 -4.06 1.18 26.47
CA ALA A 112 -5.14 1.22 25.48
C ALA A 112 -6.32 2.05 26.00
N VAL A 113 -6.89 2.88 25.13
CA VAL A 113 -8.15 3.58 25.37
C VAL A 113 -9.22 2.92 24.50
N LEU A 114 -10.14 2.19 25.13
CA LEU A 114 -11.25 1.52 24.47
C LEU A 114 -12.47 2.44 24.41
N ILE A 115 -12.80 2.90 23.20
CA ILE A 115 -13.95 3.75 22.95
C ILE A 115 -15.17 2.89 22.58
N VAL A 116 -16.20 2.99 23.41
CA VAL A 116 -17.45 2.22 23.31
C VAL A 116 -18.61 3.19 23.11
N ALA A 117 -19.39 3.05 22.03
CA ALA A 117 -20.57 3.89 21.82
C ALA A 117 -21.70 3.51 22.79
N ALA A 118 -22.39 4.52 23.32
CA ALA A 118 -23.51 4.35 24.25
C ALA A 118 -24.89 4.30 23.58
N GLY A 119 -24.98 4.71 22.31
CA GLY A 119 -26.21 4.71 21.54
C GLY A 119 -26.86 3.32 21.46
N THR A 120 -28.19 3.31 21.47
CA THR A 120 -28.98 2.08 21.35
C THR A 120 -28.71 1.41 19.99
N GLY A 121 -28.38 0.12 19.99
CA GLY A 121 -28.02 -0.64 18.79
C GLY A 121 -26.52 -0.57 18.44
N GLU A 122 -25.87 0.58 18.66
CA GLU A 122 -24.42 0.73 18.40
C GLU A 122 -23.56 -0.05 19.40
N PHE A 123 -23.94 -0.01 20.69
CA PHE A 123 -23.25 -0.77 21.74
C PHE A 123 -23.36 -2.28 21.48
N GLU A 124 -24.58 -2.75 21.20
CA GLU A 124 -24.90 -4.16 20.97
C GLU A 124 -24.17 -4.69 19.73
N ALA A 125 -24.08 -3.89 18.66
CA ALA A 125 -23.30 -4.22 17.47
C ALA A 125 -21.81 -4.39 17.80
N GLY A 126 -21.24 -3.44 18.55
CA GLY A 126 -19.82 -3.43 18.94
C GLY A 126 -19.42 -4.57 19.87
N ILE A 127 -20.32 -4.99 20.77
CA ILE A 127 -20.09 -6.10 21.72
C ILE A 127 -20.60 -7.45 21.20
N SER A 128 -21.23 -7.51 20.01
CA SER A 128 -21.67 -8.78 19.42
C SER A 128 -20.48 -9.76 19.18
N LYS A 129 -20.75 -11.04 18.88
CA LYS A 129 -19.70 -12.02 18.51
C LYS A 129 -18.86 -11.54 17.31
N ASN A 130 -19.47 -10.73 16.46
CA ASN A 130 -18.89 -10.15 15.26
C ASN A 130 -18.36 -8.72 15.50
N GLY A 131 -18.58 -8.15 16.68
CA GLY A 131 -18.19 -6.79 17.03
C GLY A 131 -16.69 -6.68 17.31
N GLN A 132 -16.11 -5.55 16.91
CA GLN A 132 -14.66 -5.34 17.03
C GLN A 132 -14.23 -4.86 18.42
N THR A 133 -15.14 -4.32 19.24
CA THR A 133 -14.80 -3.91 20.63
C THR A 133 -14.20 -5.09 21.39
N ARG A 134 -14.77 -6.28 21.18
CA ARG A 134 -14.31 -7.55 21.75
C ARG A 134 -12.95 -7.97 21.23
N GLU A 135 -12.82 -8.02 19.91
CA GLU A 135 -11.58 -8.42 19.22
C GLU A 135 -10.42 -7.48 19.59
N HIS A 136 -10.66 -6.18 19.62
CA HIS A 136 -9.65 -5.17 19.92
C HIS A 136 -9.12 -5.26 21.36
N ALA A 137 -10.01 -5.39 22.35
CA ALA A 137 -9.59 -5.51 23.74
C ALA A 137 -8.77 -6.79 23.98
N LEU A 138 -9.14 -7.88 23.30
CA LEU A 138 -8.43 -9.14 23.34
C LEU A 138 -7.05 -9.05 22.66
N LEU A 139 -6.97 -8.42 21.49
CA LEU A 139 -5.72 -8.17 20.79
C LEU A 139 -4.78 -7.27 21.61
N ALA A 140 -5.30 -6.20 22.23
CA ALA A 140 -4.51 -5.34 23.10
C ALA A 140 -3.91 -6.08 24.30
N PHE A 141 -4.73 -6.90 24.99
CA PHE A 141 -4.24 -7.70 26.10
C PHE A 141 -3.19 -8.72 25.64
N THR A 142 -3.47 -9.38 24.51
CA THR A 142 -2.55 -10.34 23.89
C THR A 142 -1.24 -9.68 23.54
N LEU A 143 -1.23 -8.49 22.95
CA LEU A 143 0.00 -7.80 22.55
C LEU A 143 0.77 -7.22 23.75
N GLY A 144 0.18 -7.23 24.94
CA GLY A 144 0.86 -6.89 26.19
C GLY A 144 0.42 -5.63 26.86
N VAL A 145 -0.59 -4.97 26.31
CA VAL A 145 -1.13 -3.73 26.86
C VAL A 145 -1.96 -4.11 28.09
N LYS A 146 -1.36 -3.99 29.28
CA LYS A 146 -2.00 -4.39 30.55
C LYS A 146 -2.84 -3.29 31.17
N GLN A 147 -2.64 -2.04 30.76
CA GLN A 147 -3.37 -0.88 31.25
C GLN A 147 -4.46 -0.49 30.25
N LEU A 148 -5.70 -0.40 30.72
CA LEU A 148 -6.88 -0.12 29.90
C LEU A 148 -7.69 1.01 30.53
N ILE A 149 -8.17 1.93 29.69
CA ILE A 149 -9.16 2.96 30.02
C ILE A 149 -10.36 2.75 29.09
N VAL A 150 -11.58 2.86 29.61
CA VAL A 150 -12.81 2.72 28.81
C VAL A 150 -13.52 4.08 28.75
N GLY A 151 -13.61 4.64 27.54
CA GLY A 151 -14.43 5.81 27.26
C GLY A 151 -15.78 5.40 26.72
N VAL A 152 -16.84 5.56 27.51
CA VAL A 152 -18.24 5.34 27.08
C VAL A 152 -18.70 6.60 26.36
N ASN A 153 -18.59 6.57 25.04
CA ASN A 153 -18.75 7.71 24.15
C ASN A 153 -20.18 7.85 23.62
N LYS A 154 -20.49 9.02 23.05
CA LYS A 154 -21.84 9.37 22.56
C LYS A 154 -22.91 9.35 23.66
N MET A 155 -22.57 9.75 24.88
CA MET A 155 -23.54 9.89 25.97
C MET A 155 -24.66 10.90 25.64
N ASP A 156 -24.39 11.87 24.78
CA ASP A 156 -25.39 12.79 24.23
C ASP A 156 -26.50 12.10 23.41
N SER A 157 -26.20 10.93 22.85
CA SER A 157 -27.08 10.16 21.97
C SER A 157 -27.79 8.99 22.68
N THR A 158 -27.69 8.89 24.01
CA THR A 158 -28.46 7.89 24.76
C THR A 158 -29.94 8.29 24.81
N GLU A 159 -30.81 7.35 25.15
CA GLU A 159 -32.24 7.60 25.32
C GLU A 159 -32.66 7.31 26.79
N PRO A 160 -32.95 8.34 27.61
CA PRO A 160 -32.78 9.79 27.35
C PRO A 160 -31.30 10.21 27.26
N PRO A 161 -30.97 11.40 26.70
CA PRO A 161 -29.60 11.88 26.62
C PRO A 161 -28.91 11.95 27.98
N TYR A 162 -27.63 11.55 28.04
CA TYR A 162 -26.79 11.50 29.24
C TYR A 162 -27.33 10.58 30.35
N SER A 163 -27.90 9.43 29.97
CA SER A 163 -28.53 8.47 30.90
C SER A 163 -27.54 7.71 31.78
N GLU A 164 -27.71 7.81 33.10
CA GLU A 164 -26.94 7.05 34.10
C GLU A 164 -27.18 5.53 34.00
N SER A 165 -28.44 5.14 33.81
CA SER A 165 -28.81 3.72 33.75
C SER A 165 -28.14 3.01 32.57
N ARG A 166 -28.07 3.67 31.41
CA ARG A 166 -27.40 3.16 30.21
C ARG A 166 -25.88 3.07 30.42
N PHE A 167 -25.28 4.04 31.08
CA PHE A 167 -23.85 3.99 31.42
C PHE A 167 -23.52 2.80 32.34
N GLU A 168 -24.28 2.60 33.41
CA GLU A 168 -24.05 1.49 34.35
C GLU A 168 -24.29 0.12 33.71
N GLU A 169 -25.26 0.00 32.80
CA GLU A 169 -25.46 -1.20 31.97
C GLU A 169 -24.20 -1.52 31.15
N ILE A 170 -23.72 -0.56 30.35
CA ILE A 170 -22.53 -0.72 29.50
C ILE A 170 -21.30 -1.05 30.35
N LYS A 171 -21.11 -0.33 31.46
CA LYS A 171 -20.00 -0.56 32.39
C LYS A 171 -20.02 -1.97 32.95
N LYS A 172 -21.19 -2.49 33.35
CA LYS A 172 -21.34 -3.86 33.85
C LYS A 172 -21.00 -4.90 32.79
N GLU A 173 -21.53 -4.75 31.58
CA GLU A 173 -21.28 -5.69 30.49
C GLU A 173 -19.80 -5.71 30.04
N VAL A 174 -19.24 -4.52 29.80
CA VAL A 174 -17.83 -4.38 29.40
C VAL A 174 -16.91 -4.88 30.51
N SER A 175 -17.20 -4.61 31.79
CA SER A 175 -16.45 -5.14 32.93
C SER A 175 -16.43 -6.67 32.97
N SER A 176 -17.59 -7.30 32.76
CA SER A 176 -17.68 -8.77 32.67
C SER A 176 -16.85 -9.32 31.53
N TYR A 177 -16.81 -8.63 30.40
CA TYR A 177 -16.07 -9.05 29.21
C TYR A 177 -14.55 -8.90 29.37
N ILE A 178 -14.06 -7.74 29.80
CA ILE A 178 -12.62 -7.51 29.99
C ILE A 178 -12.03 -8.41 31.08
N LYS A 179 -12.84 -8.77 32.09
CA LYS A 179 -12.49 -9.79 33.10
C LYS A 179 -12.26 -11.17 32.49
N LYS A 180 -13.05 -11.56 31.48
CA LYS A 180 -12.87 -12.84 30.75
C LYS A 180 -11.63 -12.83 29.84
N ILE A 181 -11.21 -11.66 29.37
CA ILE A 181 -9.96 -11.51 28.62
C ILE A 181 -8.76 -11.68 29.56
N GLY A 182 -8.80 -11.04 30.73
CA GLY A 182 -7.73 -11.10 31.73
C GLY A 182 -7.42 -9.76 32.40
N TYR A 183 -8.09 -8.66 32.03
CA TYR A 183 -7.98 -7.39 32.76
C TYR A 183 -8.67 -7.48 34.12
N ASN A 184 -8.16 -6.75 35.10
CA ASN A 184 -8.87 -6.51 36.36
C ASN A 184 -9.81 -5.31 36.19
N PRO A 185 -11.15 -5.47 36.21
CA PRO A 185 -12.07 -4.34 36.04
C PRO A 185 -11.90 -3.24 37.08
N ALA A 186 -11.48 -3.57 38.31
CA ALA A 186 -11.22 -2.58 39.35
C ALA A 186 -10.02 -1.67 39.02
N ALA A 187 -9.12 -2.10 38.13
CA ALA A 187 -7.96 -1.32 37.69
C ALA A 187 -8.24 -0.43 36.47
N VAL A 188 -9.46 -0.46 35.93
CA VAL A 188 -9.87 0.17 34.67
C VAL A 188 -10.80 1.34 34.95
N ALA A 189 -10.44 2.53 34.49
CA ALA A 189 -11.29 3.70 34.59
C ALA A 189 -12.39 3.64 33.51
N PHE A 190 -13.64 3.85 33.93
CA PHE A 190 -14.79 3.99 33.03
C PHE A 190 -15.26 5.45 33.04
N VAL A 191 -15.12 6.13 31.91
CA VAL A 191 -15.42 7.56 31.79
C VAL A 191 -16.57 7.77 30.81
N PRO A 192 -17.73 8.30 31.23
CA PRO A 192 -18.79 8.70 30.31
C PRO A 192 -18.39 10.00 29.62
N ILE A 193 -18.31 10.00 28.29
CA ILE A 193 -17.80 11.11 27.49
C ILE A 193 -18.72 11.42 26.30
N SER A 194 -18.61 12.63 25.77
CA SER A 194 -19.02 12.96 24.40
C SER A 194 -17.82 13.52 23.65
N GLY A 195 -17.22 12.71 22.76
CA GLY A 195 -16.10 13.15 21.94
C GLY A 195 -16.45 14.30 20.99
N TRP A 196 -17.73 14.45 20.64
CA TRP A 196 -18.20 15.55 19.79
C TRP A 196 -18.35 16.86 20.57
N HIS A 197 -19.07 16.82 21.70
CA HIS A 197 -19.36 18.01 22.51
C HIS A 197 -18.26 18.37 23.50
N GLY A 198 -17.34 17.45 23.80
CA GLY A 198 -16.22 17.65 24.74
C GLY A 198 -16.56 17.31 26.20
N ASP A 199 -17.76 16.79 26.48
CA ASP A 199 -18.20 16.44 27.83
C ASP A 199 -17.28 15.40 28.49
N ASN A 200 -16.77 15.70 29.70
CA ASN A 200 -15.83 14.87 30.48
C ASN A 200 -14.51 14.52 29.75
N MET A 201 -14.13 15.27 28.72
CA MET A 201 -12.87 15.05 28.00
C MET A 201 -11.69 15.68 28.76
N LEU A 202 -11.72 17.00 28.90
CA LEU A 202 -10.76 17.77 29.72
C LEU A 202 -11.43 18.37 30.97
N GLU A 203 -12.66 18.86 30.81
CA GLU A 203 -13.44 19.50 31.86
C GLU A 203 -14.67 18.66 32.20
N THR A 204 -15.12 18.79 33.45
CA THR A 204 -16.30 18.08 33.94
C THR A 204 -17.57 18.59 33.27
N SER A 205 -18.42 17.69 32.80
CA SER A 205 -19.71 18.04 32.20
C SER A 205 -20.74 18.42 33.25
N SER A 206 -21.44 19.53 33.03
CA SER A 206 -22.61 19.92 33.81
C SER A 206 -23.86 19.08 33.50
N LYS A 207 -23.86 18.33 32.38
CA LYS A 207 -25.00 17.51 31.93
C LYS A 207 -25.06 16.13 32.57
N MET A 208 -23.97 15.70 33.22
CA MET A 208 -23.88 14.42 33.93
C MET A 208 -23.59 14.62 35.43
N PRO A 209 -24.47 15.32 36.19
CA PRO A 209 -24.24 15.59 37.62
C PRO A 209 -24.27 14.33 38.49
N TRP A 210 -24.85 13.24 37.97
CA TRP A 210 -24.86 11.91 38.59
C TRP A 210 -23.46 11.27 38.60
N PHE A 211 -22.61 11.56 37.61
CA PHE A 211 -21.27 10.98 37.53
C PHE A 211 -20.33 11.64 38.55
N LYS A 212 -20.04 10.94 39.65
CA LYS A 212 -19.17 11.44 40.72
C LYS A 212 -17.68 11.32 40.42
N GLY A 213 -17.34 10.50 39.45
CA GLY A 213 -15.97 10.21 39.04
C GLY A 213 -15.75 8.72 38.80
N TRP A 214 -14.65 8.40 38.13
CA TRP A 214 -14.10 7.06 38.06
C TRP A 214 -13.10 6.86 39.20
N ALA A 215 -12.93 5.61 39.63
CA ALA A 215 -11.93 5.22 40.60
C ALA A 215 -11.28 3.91 40.14
N VAL A 216 -9.96 3.81 40.32
CA VAL A 216 -9.18 2.60 40.02
C VAL A 216 -8.41 2.13 41.24
N GLU A 217 -8.38 0.81 41.42
CA GLU A 217 -7.65 0.12 42.48
C GLU A 217 -6.64 -0.84 41.85
N ARG A 218 -5.36 -0.60 42.11
CA ARG A 218 -4.23 -1.37 41.61
C ARG A 218 -3.30 -1.72 42.78
N LYS A 219 -2.38 -2.67 42.57
CA LYS A 219 -1.40 -3.03 43.61
C LYS A 219 -0.46 -1.86 43.95
N GLU A 220 -0.22 -1.02 42.96
CA GLU A 220 0.69 0.11 42.97
C GLU A 220 0.04 1.39 43.53
N GLY A 221 -1.28 1.40 43.78
CA GLY A 221 -1.99 2.54 44.36
C GLY A 221 -3.44 2.69 43.89
N LYS A 222 -4.15 3.63 44.51
CA LYS A 222 -5.50 4.09 44.10
C LYS A 222 -5.40 5.40 43.34
N ALA A 223 -6.28 5.59 42.36
CA ALA A 223 -6.44 6.87 41.68
C ALA A 223 -7.91 7.10 41.35
N ASP A 224 -8.34 8.35 41.35
CA ASP A 224 -9.67 8.78 41.01
C ASP A 224 -9.64 10.07 40.18
N GLY A 225 -10.74 10.34 39.50
CA GLY A 225 -10.91 11.53 38.67
C GLY A 225 -12.28 11.55 38.02
N LYS A 226 -12.55 12.56 37.21
CA LYS A 226 -13.83 12.80 36.54
C LYS A 226 -13.70 12.89 35.02
N CYS A 227 -12.54 13.27 34.52
CA CYS A 227 -12.31 13.48 33.09
C CYS A 227 -11.45 12.37 32.47
N LEU A 228 -11.50 12.26 31.15
CA LEU A 228 -10.66 11.34 30.39
C LEU A 228 -9.18 11.73 30.50
N ILE A 229 -8.85 13.02 30.47
CA ILE A 229 -7.47 13.51 30.61
C ILE A 229 -6.84 13.08 31.95
N GLU A 230 -7.62 13.11 33.04
CA GLU A 230 -7.18 12.69 34.37
C GLU A 230 -6.94 11.17 34.42
N ALA A 231 -7.74 10.39 33.67
CA ALA A 231 -7.54 8.95 33.55
C ALA A 231 -6.24 8.63 32.82
N LEU A 232 -5.85 9.45 31.82
CA LEU A 232 -4.55 9.36 31.15
C LEU A 232 -3.40 9.72 32.11
N ASP A 233 -3.56 10.75 32.93
CA ASP A 233 -2.59 11.12 33.98
C ASP A 233 -2.50 10.09 35.14
N ALA A 234 -3.45 9.17 35.24
CA ALA A 234 -3.44 8.05 36.18
C ALA A 234 -2.86 6.75 35.58
N ILE A 235 -2.34 6.79 34.34
CA ILE A 235 -1.56 5.69 33.79
C ILE A 235 -0.29 5.50 34.63
N LEU A 236 0.05 4.26 34.95
CA LEU A 236 1.31 3.93 35.59
C LEU A 236 2.43 3.98 34.54
N PRO A 237 3.58 4.60 34.83
CA PRO A 237 4.71 4.61 33.92
C PRO A 237 5.12 3.17 33.54
N PRO A 238 5.34 2.87 32.26
CA PRO A 238 5.81 1.56 31.85
C PRO A 238 7.22 1.31 32.40
N SER A 239 7.49 0.09 32.88
CA SER A 239 8.85 -0.34 33.19
C SER A 239 9.60 -0.58 31.87
N ARG A 240 10.46 0.39 31.51
CA ARG A 240 11.28 0.35 30.30
C ARG A 240 12.47 -0.59 30.55
N PRO A 241 12.67 -1.66 29.76
CA PRO A 241 13.78 -2.58 29.96
C PRO A 241 15.08 -1.98 29.39
N THR A 242 15.79 -1.19 30.20
CA THR A 242 17.10 -0.60 29.85
C THR A 242 18.22 -1.63 29.88
N ASP A 243 18.12 -2.62 30.77
CA ASP A 243 19.21 -3.58 31.02
C ASP A 243 19.16 -4.81 30.10
N LYS A 244 18.17 -4.89 29.21
CA LYS A 244 18.04 -6.00 28.25
C LYS A 244 18.75 -5.67 26.94
N PRO A 245 19.28 -6.68 26.22
CA PRO A 245 19.91 -6.48 24.92
C PRO A 245 19.00 -5.78 23.91
N LEU A 246 19.60 -5.03 22.98
CA LEU A 246 18.88 -4.26 21.99
C LEU A 246 18.02 -5.14 21.09
N ARG A 247 16.72 -4.82 21.01
CA ARG A 247 15.77 -5.37 20.02
C ARG A 247 14.92 -4.26 19.46
N LEU A 248 15.02 -4.06 18.15
CA LEU A 248 14.30 -3.03 17.42
C LEU A 248 13.66 -3.63 16.17
N PRO A 249 12.35 -3.88 16.19
CA PRO A 249 11.60 -4.26 15.00
C PRO A 249 11.42 -3.08 14.03
N LEU A 250 11.86 -3.23 12.78
CA LEU A 250 11.76 -2.21 11.75
C LEU A 250 10.31 -2.01 11.30
N GLN A 251 9.81 -0.80 11.50
CA GLN A 251 8.47 -0.41 11.03
C GLN A 251 8.49 -0.06 9.54
N ASP A 252 9.42 0.83 9.17
CA ASP A 252 9.63 1.29 7.80
C ASP A 252 11.12 1.55 7.54
N VAL A 253 11.50 1.55 6.26
CA VAL A 253 12.86 1.82 5.81
C VAL A 253 12.81 2.88 4.71
N TYR A 254 13.39 4.05 4.99
CA TYR A 254 13.38 5.18 4.06
C TYR A 254 14.76 5.39 3.42
N LYS A 255 14.75 5.93 2.19
CA LYS A 255 15.96 6.50 1.56
C LYS A 255 15.86 8.02 1.64
N ILE A 256 16.70 8.65 2.45
CA ILE A 256 16.75 10.11 2.56
C ILE A 256 17.97 10.61 1.78
N GLY A 257 17.73 11.52 0.82
CA GLY A 257 18.79 12.08 -0.03
C GLY A 257 19.79 12.89 0.80
N GLY A 258 21.08 12.56 0.71
CA GLY A 258 22.16 13.20 1.47
C GLY A 258 22.51 12.50 2.79
N ILE A 259 21.60 11.70 3.36
CA ILE A 259 21.79 11.05 4.66
C ILE A 259 22.11 9.55 4.49
N GLY A 260 21.33 8.84 3.67
CA GLY A 260 21.49 7.39 3.45
C GLY A 260 20.20 6.61 3.67
N THR A 261 20.34 5.39 4.18
CA THR A 261 19.23 4.51 4.57
C THR A 261 18.89 4.77 6.02
N VAL A 262 17.62 5.10 6.29
CA VAL A 262 17.13 5.43 7.64
C VAL A 262 16.01 4.47 8.01
N PRO A 263 16.29 3.39 8.78
CA PRO A 263 15.26 2.57 9.38
C PRO A 263 14.67 3.29 10.60
N VAL A 264 13.43 2.95 10.95
CA VAL A 264 12.74 3.50 12.12
C VAL A 264 12.61 2.47 13.24
N GLY A 265 13.12 2.85 14.40
CA GLY A 265 12.99 2.27 15.74
C GLY A 265 14.23 2.60 16.61
N ARG A 266 14.19 2.26 17.89
CA ARG A 266 15.16 2.65 18.95
C ARG A 266 16.62 2.18 18.77
N VAL A 267 17.60 3.06 18.57
CA VAL A 267 19.06 2.76 18.48
C VAL A 267 19.92 3.90 19.06
N GLU A 268 21.20 3.66 19.35
CA GLU A 268 22.20 4.66 19.76
C GLU A 268 23.21 4.99 18.65
N THR A 269 23.78 6.20 18.65
CA THR A 269 24.77 6.66 17.66
C THR A 269 26.15 6.03 17.90
N GLY A 270 26.82 5.55 16.85
CA GLY A 270 28.16 4.94 16.92
C GLY A 270 28.18 3.45 17.24
N MET A 271 27.02 2.84 17.50
CA MET A 271 26.89 1.41 17.73
C MET A 271 26.91 0.60 16.42
N VAL A 272 27.45 -0.61 16.48
CA VAL A 272 27.41 -1.58 15.38
C VAL A 272 26.23 -2.52 15.59
N VAL A 273 25.24 -2.42 14.71
CA VAL A 273 23.99 -3.18 14.76
C VAL A 273 23.96 -4.28 13.70
N VAL A 274 23.30 -5.39 14.03
CA VAL A 274 22.98 -6.47 13.09
C VAL A 274 21.48 -6.55 12.85
N PHE A 275 21.10 -6.80 11.61
CA PHE A 275 19.72 -6.98 11.18
C PHE A 275 19.40 -8.46 10.97
N ALA A 276 18.51 -9.00 11.78
CA ALA A 276 17.88 -10.29 11.59
C ALA A 276 16.62 -10.16 10.73
N PRO A 277 16.26 -11.16 9.91
CA PRO A 277 16.87 -12.48 9.80
C PRO A 277 18.03 -12.57 8.77
N VAL A 278 18.46 -11.46 8.17
CA VAL A 278 19.45 -11.45 7.07
C VAL A 278 20.92 -11.44 7.52
N ASN A 279 21.17 -11.31 8.82
CA ASN A 279 22.50 -11.26 9.42
C ASN A 279 23.41 -10.18 8.81
N LEU A 280 22.83 -9.02 8.49
CA LEU A 280 23.53 -7.88 7.91
C LEU A 280 24.01 -6.94 9.01
N THR A 281 25.31 -6.63 9.05
CA THR A 281 25.91 -5.79 10.09
C THR A 281 26.30 -4.42 9.55
N THR A 282 26.05 -3.35 10.32
CA THR A 282 26.44 -1.98 9.96
C THR A 282 26.57 -1.06 11.17
N GLU A 283 27.21 0.08 10.98
CA GLU A 283 27.39 1.15 11.97
C GLU A 283 26.27 2.20 11.85
N VAL A 284 25.77 2.64 13.01
CA VAL A 284 24.76 3.69 13.13
C VAL A 284 25.45 5.05 13.15
N LYS A 285 25.15 5.90 12.15
CA LYS A 285 25.75 7.24 12.03
C LYS A 285 25.12 8.29 12.93
N SER A 286 23.80 8.27 13.02
CA SER A 286 23.02 9.27 13.72
C SER A 286 21.66 8.70 14.06
N VAL A 287 21.06 9.21 15.13
CA VAL A 287 19.71 8.87 15.57
C VAL A 287 18.92 10.17 15.64
N GLU A 288 17.69 10.14 15.14
CA GLU A 288 16.82 11.30 15.06
C GLU A 288 15.43 10.95 15.59
N MET A 289 14.83 11.83 16.37
CA MET A 289 13.45 11.73 16.82
C MET A 289 12.76 13.07 16.54
N HIS A 290 11.67 13.07 15.76
CA HIS A 290 10.95 14.28 15.37
C HIS A 290 11.81 15.39 14.72
N HIS A 291 12.78 15.01 13.89
CA HIS A 291 13.73 15.92 13.23
C HIS A 291 14.75 16.59 14.15
N GLU A 292 14.88 16.11 15.38
CA GLU A 292 15.95 16.49 16.30
C GLU A 292 16.94 15.33 16.45
N ALA A 293 18.24 15.65 16.43
CA ALA A 293 19.29 14.67 16.60
C ALA A 293 19.41 14.24 18.07
N LEU A 294 19.47 12.93 18.30
CA LEU A 294 19.66 12.33 19.62
C LEU A 294 21.03 11.64 19.68
N GLN A 295 21.66 11.72 20.84
CA GLN A 295 22.90 10.98 21.11
C GLN A 295 22.60 9.48 21.31
N GLU A 296 21.54 9.19 22.05
CA GLU A 296 21.05 7.84 22.38
C GLU A 296 19.52 7.78 22.33
N ALA A 297 18.95 6.59 22.08
CA ALA A 297 17.51 6.36 22.17
C ALA A 297 17.17 5.28 23.21
N VAL A 298 16.23 5.59 24.09
CA VAL A 298 15.85 4.76 25.25
C VAL A 298 14.58 3.95 24.95
N PRO A 299 14.25 2.91 25.77
CA PRO A 299 13.14 2.03 25.43
C PRO A 299 11.86 2.85 25.40
N GLY A 300 11.08 2.76 24.32
CA GLY A 300 9.84 3.52 24.13
C GLY A 300 9.94 4.67 23.13
N ASP A 301 11.15 5.06 22.70
CA ASP A 301 11.33 6.10 21.69
C ASP A 301 11.08 5.59 20.27
N ASN A 302 10.38 6.40 19.48
CA ASN A 302 10.14 6.17 18.05
C ASN A 302 11.12 7.00 17.22
N VAL A 303 12.31 6.45 16.96
CA VAL A 303 13.42 7.17 16.31
C VAL A 303 13.69 6.67 14.89
N GLY A 304 14.20 7.51 14.01
CA GLY A 304 14.86 7.10 12.76
C GLY A 304 16.36 7.09 12.98
N PHE A 305 17.09 6.09 12.49
CA PHE A 305 18.55 6.06 12.64
C PHE A 305 19.23 5.82 11.30
N ASN A 306 20.33 6.51 11.02
CA ASN A 306 21.02 6.39 9.75
C ASN A 306 22.06 5.27 9.79
N VAL A 307 22.11 4.41 8.77
CA VAL A 307 23.09 3.32 8.66
C VAL A 307 23.97 3.44 7.41
N LYS A 308 25.26 3.11 7.55
CA LYS A 308 26.23 3.12 6.44
C LYS A 308 26.09 1.88 5.57
N ASN A 309 26.39 2.02 4.27
CA ASN A 309 26.65 0.90 3.35
C ASN A 309 25.55 -0.19 3.27
N VAL A 310 24.32 0.13 3.68
CA VAL A 310 23.17 -0.76 3.58
C VAL A 310 22.14 -0.14 2.64
N SER A 311 21.74 -0.87 1.62
CA SER A 311 20.71 -0.45 0.68
C SER A 311 19.32 -0.64 1.27
N VAL A 312 18.40 0.27 0.97
CA VAL A 312 16.97 0.13 1.32
C VAL A 312 16.34 -1.15 0.75
N LYS A 313 16.95 -1.80 -0.25
CA LYS A 313 16.46 -3.09 -0.78
C LYS A 313 16.75 -4.29 0.14
N GLU A 314 17.77 -4.16 1.00
CA GLU A 314 18.30 -5.21 1.86
C GLU A 314 17.60 -5.26 3.22
N LEU A 315 17.01 -4.14 3.66
CA LEU A 315 16.20 -4.05 4.86
C LEU A 315 14.72 -3.92 4.51
N ARG A 316 13.86 -4.54 5.33
CA ARG A 316 12.40 -4.52 5.14
C ARG A 316 11.70 -4.44 6.48
N ARG A 317 10.45 -3.98 6.44
CA ARG A 317 9.52 -4.07 7.57
C ARG A 317 9.46 -5.50 8.11
N GLY A 318 9.47 -5.68 9.43
CA GLY A 318 9.49 -6.98 10.08
C GLY A 318 10.89 -7.54 10.38
N TYR A 319 11.96 -6.86 9.97
CA TYR A 319 13.32 -7.21 10.38
C TYR A 319 13.60 -6.64 11.77
N VAL A 320 14.57 -7.22 12.48
CA VAL A 320 14.91 -6.81 13.84
C VAL A 320 16.38 -6.40 13.88
N ALA A 321 16.64 -5.15 14.27
CA ALA A 321 17.99 -4.69 14.59
C ALA A 321 18.32 -5.02 16.05
N GLY A 322 19.58 -5.37 16.30
CA GLY A 322 20.11 -5.54 17.64
C GLY A 322 21.62 -5.30 17.67
N ASP A 323 22.18 -5.25 18.88
CA ASP A 323 23.61 -5.07 19.08
C ASP A 323 24.34 -6.36 18.63
N THR A 324 25.40 -6.18 17.85
CA THR A 324 26.27 -7.28 17.41
C THR A 324 27.04 -7.92 18.55
N LYS A 325 27.37 -7.16 19.60
CA LYS A 325 28.21 -7.63 20.71
C LYS A 325 27.40 -8.22 21.86
N ASN A 326 26.14 -7.82 22.01
CA ASN A 326 25.31 -8.20 23.14
C ASN A 326 24.04 -8.93 22.65
N ASN A 327 24.10 -10.27 22.63
CA ASN A 327 23.01 -11.16 22.23
C ASN A 327 22.31 -10.72 20.92
N PRO A 328 22.96 -10.84 19.74
CA PRO A 328 22.38 -10.38 18.48
C PRO A 328 21.11 -11.17 18.09
N PRO A 329 20.08 -10.51 17.50
CA PRO A 329 18.88 -11.18 17.01
C PRO A 329 19.22 -12.15 15.86
N LYS A 330 18.47 -13.23 15.74
CA LYS A 330 18.69 -14.29 14.73
C LYS A 330 17.39 -14.70 14.04
N GLY A 331 17.53 -15.27 12.84
CA GLY A 331 16.39 -15.86 12.13
C GLY A 331 15.95 -17.17 12.78
N ALA A 332 14.64 -17.34 12.99
CA ALA A 332 14.05 -18.58 13.47
C ALA A 332 14.00 -19.64 12.35
N ALA A 333 14.42 -20.86 12.66
CA ALA A 333 14.18 -22.06 11.86
C ALA A 333 12.76 -22.57 12.11
N ASP A 334 12.39 -22.68 13.38
CA ASP A 334 11.08 -23.03 13.90
C ASP A 334 10.94 -22.47 15.33
N PHE A 335 9.71 -22.45 15.86
CA PHE A 335 9.48 -22.02 17.23
C PHE A 335 8.28 -22.74 17.84
N THR A 336 8.39 -23.02 19.13
CA THR A 336 7.31 -23.61 19.93
C THR A 336 6.51 -22.48 20.59
N ALA A 337 5.19 -22.50 20.43
CA ALA A 337 4.31 -21.48 20.99
C ALA A 337 3.07 -22.09 21.62
N GLN A 338 2.56 -21.42 22.66
CA GLN A 338 1.23 -21.68 23.20
C GLN A 338 0.23 -20.81 22.45
N VAL A 339 -0.73 -21.44 21.76
CA VAL A 339 -1.75 -20.78 20.95
C VAL A 339 -3.13 -21.01 21.56
N ILE A 340 -3.96 -19.96 21.60
CA ILE A 340 -5.35 -20.01 22.02
C ILE A 340 -6.22 -19.72 20.80
N VAL A 341 -7.06 -20.68 20.41
CA VAL A 341 -7.97 -20.54 19.27
C VAL A 341 -9.20 -19.75 19.69
N LEU A 342 -9.55 -18.74 18.89
CA LEU A 342 -10.60 -17.77 19.20
C LEU A 342 -11.87 -18.09 18.43
N ASN A 343 -11.96 -17.62 17.19
CA ASN A 343 -13.14 -17.72 16.34
C ASN A 343 -12.75 -18.32 14.98
N HIS A 344 -12.42 -19.61 14.97
CA HIS A 344 -12.17 -20.37 13.75
C HIS A 344 -13.45 -21.13 13.33
N PRO A 345 -13.87 -21.10 12.05
CA PRO A 345 -15.15 -21.69 11.61
C PRO A 345 -15.10 -23.22 11.50
N GLY A 346 -13.89 -23.80 11.38
CA GLY A 346 -13.66 -25.24 11.35
C GLY A 346 -12.68 -25.68 12.43
N GLN A 347 -11.79 -26.61 12.09
CA GLN A 347 -10.73 -27.08 12.99
C GLN A 347 -9.35 -26.78 12.39
N ILE A 348 -8.36 -26.56 13.25
CA ILE A 348 -6.96 -26.36 12.88
C ILE A 348 -6.23 -27.69 13.06
N SER A 349 -5.63 -28.21 11.98
CA SER A 349 -4.88 -29.47 11.99
C SER A 349 -3.42 -29.22 11.57
N ASN A 350 -2.55 -30.22 11.76
CA ASN A 350 -1.17 -30.16 11.26
C ASN A 350 -1.15 -29.84 9.75
N GLY A 351 -0.27 -28.92 9.35
CA GLY A 351 -0.19 -28.39 7.99
C GLY A 351 -0.96 -27.08 7.75
N TYR A 352 -1.82 -26.66 8.67
CA TYR A 352 -2.51 -25.37 8.59
C TYR A 352 -1.49 -24.21 8.51
N THR A 353 -1.60 -23.34 7.51
CA THR A 353 -0.58 -22.30 7.22
C THR A 353 -1.19 -20.90 7.17
N PRO A 354 -1.65 -20.37 8.32
CA PRO A 354 -2.19 -19.01 8.42
C PRO A 354 -1.07 -17.96 8.43
N VAL A 355 -1.47 -16.69 8.36
CA VAL A 355 -0.53 -15.58 8.52
C VAL A 355 -0.36 -15.22 9.99
N LEU A 356 0.89 -15.08 10.43
CA LEU A 356 1.21 -14.60 11.76
C LEU A 356 1.64 -13.13 11.69
N ASP A 357 0.96 -12.32 12.50
CA ASP A 357 1.35 -10.97 12.83
C ASP A 357 2.15 -11.01 14.15
N CYS A 358 3.46 -10.80 14.07
CA CYS A 358 4.35 -10.74 15.23
C CYS A 358 5.18 -9.46 15.13
N HIS A 359 5.20 -8.64 16.19
CA HIS A 359 5.81 -7.30 16.18
C HIS A 359 5.39 -6.45 14.96
N THR A 360 6.29 -6.23 14.01
CA THR A 360 6.07 -5.54 12.73
C THR A 360 6.05 -6.50 11.54
N ALA A 361 6.39 -7.78 11.75
CA ALA A 361 6.40 -8.82 10.73
C ALA A 361 5.01 -9.41 10.47
N HIS A 362 4.78 -9.75 9.19
CA HIS A 362 3.56 -10.35 8.67
C HIS A 362 3.93 -11.52 7.76
N ILE A 363 4.04 -12.73 8.34
CA ILE A 363 4.63 -13.90 7.67
C ILE A 363 3.74 -15.13 7.88
N ALA A 364 3.46 -15.86 6.79
CA ALA A 364 2.76 -17.14 6.87
C ALA A 364 3.62 -18.18 7.59
N CYS A 365 3.07 -18.86 8.58
CA CYS A 365 3.76 -19.91 9.33
C CYS A 365 2.92 -21.19 9.33
N LYS A 366 3.55 -22.31 9.02
CA LYS A 366 2.92 -23.62 9.03
C LYS A 366 2.86 -24.13 10.46
N PHE A 367 1.67 -24.55 10.91
CA PHE A 367 1.47 -25.37 12.10
C PHE A 367 2.03 -26.75 11.79
N ASN A 368 3.31 -26.95 12.07
CA ASN A 368 4.01 -28.16 11.71
C ASN A 368 3.51 -29.34 12.56
N GLU A 369 3.35 -29.09 13.85
CA GLU A 369 2.93 -30.10 14.82
C GLU A 369 2.14 -29.44 15.96
N ILE A 370 0.97 -29.98 16.27
CA ILE A 370 0.22 -29.66 17.49
C ILE A 370 0.62 -30.70 18.55
N LYS A 371 1.45 -30.30 19.50
CA LYS A 371 2.09 -31.21 20.47
C LYS A 371 1.15 -31.64 21.59
N GLU A 372 0.43 -30.68 22.15
CA GLU A 372 -0.48 -30.94 23.27
C GLU A 372 -1.59 -29.89 23.28
N LYS A 373 -2.79 -30.31 23.65
CA LYS A 373 -3.88 -29.44 24.04
C LYS A 373 -3.75 -29.16 25.53
N VAL A 374 -3.83 -27.90 25.92
CA VAL A 374 -3.63 -27.45 27.30
C VAL A 374 -4.87 -26.72 27.81
N ASP A 375 -5.09 -26.78 29.13
CA ASP A 375 -6.11 -25.94 29.76
C ASP A 375 -5.69 -24.46 29.71
N ARG A 376 -6.61 -23.59 29.29
CA ARG A 376 -6.31 -22.17 29.06
C ARG A 376 -5.87 -21.41 30.32
N ARG A 377 -6.32 -21.83 31.51
CA ARG A 377 -6.07 -21.11 32.77
C ARG A 377 -4.88 -21.67 33.54
N SER A 378 -4.81 -22.99 33.65
CA SER A 378 -3.79 -23.70 34.42
C SER A 378 -2.56 -24.08 33.58
N GLY A 379 -2.68 -24.12 32.25
CA GLY A 379 -1.60 -24.53 31.35
C GLY A 379 -1.24 -26.00 31.41
N LYS A 380 -2.02 -26.84 32.11
CA LYS A 380 -1.78 -28.28 32.20
C LYS A 380 -2.20 -28.99 30.90
N SER A 381 -1.43 -29.98 30.47
CA SER A 381 -1.81 -30.84 29.33
C SER A 381 -3.11 -31.57 29.63
N VAL A 382 -3.99 -31.59 28.62
CA VAL A 382 -5.30 -32.24 28.63
C VAL A 382 -5.32 -33.40 27.64
N GLU A 383 -4.58 -33.26 26.53
CA GLU A 383 -4.50 -34.27 25.47
C GLU A 383 -3.18 -34.10 24.72
N ASP A 384 -2.40 -35.18 24.59
CA ASP A 384 -1.15 -35.18 23.83
C ASP A 384 -1.40 -35.52 22.35
N ASN A 385 -0.73 -34.82 21.45
CA ASN A 385 -0.81 -34.94 19.99
C ASN A 385 -2.24 -34.96 19.42
N PRO A 386 -3.07 -33.94 19.72
CA PRO A 386 -4.43 -33.89 19.22
C PRO A 386 -4.44 -33.79 17.69
N LYS A 387 -5.36 -34.52 17.03
CA LYS A 387 -5.49 -34.49 15.56
C LYS A 387 -5.86 -33.10 15.03
N ALA A 388 -6.64 -32.35 15.79
CA ALA A 388 -7.04 -30.99 15.47
C ALA A 388 -7.46 -30.21 16.73
N ILE A 389 -7.36 -28.88 16.67
CA ILE A 389 -7.82 -27.96 17.72
C ILE A 389 -8.90 -27.03 17.18
N LYS A 390 -9.85 -26.63 18.03
CA LYS A 390 -11.02 -25.81 17.64
C LYS A 390 -11.17 -24.56 18.51
N SER A 391 -12.07 -23.67 18.12
CA SER A 391 -12.42 -22.45 18.86
C SER A 391 -12.62 -22.71 20.35
N GLY A 392 -11.87 -21.98 21.19
CA GLY A 392 -11.86 -22.12 22.65
C GLY A 392 -10.69 -22.97 23.19
N ASP A 393 -10.06 -23.80 22.36
CA ASP A 393 -8.94 -24.64 22.79
C ASP A 393 -7.65 -23.81 22.94
N ALA A 394 -6.81 -24.21 23.89
CA ALA A 394 -5.42 -23.80 23.94
C ALA A 394 -4.51 -25.00 23.64
N ALA A 395 -3.39 -24.77 22.95
CA ALA A 395 -2.47 -25.84 22.56
C ALA A 395 -1.03 -25.36 22.48
N ILE A 396 -0.07 -26.26 22.70
CA ILE A 396 1.33 -26.05 22.35
C ILE A 396 1.55 -26.54 20.93
N VAL A 397 2.09 -25.67 20.08
CA VAL A 397 2.31 -25.92 18.66
C VAL A 397 3.74 -25.60 18.27
N ILE A 398 4.29 -26.36 17.33
CA ILE A 398 5.53 -26.02 16.62
C ILE A 398 5.15 -25.34 15.31
N LEU A 399 5.70 -24.15 15.11
CA LEU A 399 5.45 -23.30 13.95
C LEU A 399 6.72 -23.16 13.13
N VAL A 400 6.58 -23.30 11.81
CA VAL A 400 7.68 -23.14 10.85
C VAL A 400 7.35 -21.96 9.93
N PRO A 401 8.15 -20.87 9.94
CA PRO A 401 7.89 -19.73 9.08
C PRO A 401 8.20 -20.05 7.60
N THR A 402 7.30 -19.65 6.69
CA THR A 402 7.47 -19.87 5.23
C THR A 402 8.50 -18.95 4.58
N LYS A 403 8.85 -17.85 5.27
CA LYS A 403 9.88 -16.89 4.88
C LYS A 403 10.75 -16.58 6.10
N PRO A 404 11.99 -16.08 5.92
CA PRO A 404 12.83 -15.69 7.03
C PRO A 404 12.10 -14.75 8.00
N LEU A 405 12.08 -15.12 9.28
CA LEU A 405 11.38 -14.42 10.36
C LEU A 405 12.32 -14.36 11.58
N CYS A 406 12.37 -13.21 12.25
CA CYS A 406 13.02 -13.06 13.55
C CYS A 406 11.93 -13.02 14.63
N VAL A 407 12.02 -13.92 15.61
CA VAL A 407 11.15 -13.99 16.78
C VAL A 407 11.97 -14.42 17.98
N GLU A 408 11.45 -14.17 19.19
CA GLU A 408 12.14 -14.45 20.44
C GLU A 408 11.22 -15.17 21.42
N SER A 409 11.78 -15.80 22.46
CA SER A 409 10.96 -16.33 23.55
C SER A 409 10.25 -15.18 24.28
N PHE A 410 8.99 -15.39 24.66
CA PHE A 410 8.21 -14.40 25.38
C PHE A 410 8.82 -14.04 26.74
N GLN A 411 9.47 -14.99 27.40
CA GLN A 411 10.10 -14.78 28.69
C GLN A 411 11.29 -13.82 28.58
N GLU A 412 12.09 -13.95 27.52
CA GLU A 412 13.25 -13.09 27.30
C GLU A 412 12.85 -11.75 26.69
N PHE A 413 12.13 -11.76 25.57
CA PHE A 413 11.72 -10.55 24.84
C PHE A 413 10.21 -10.54 24.58
N PRO A 414 9.41 -10.11 25.57
CA PRO A 414 7.95 -10.04 25.46
C PRO A 414 7.41 -9.41 24.16
N PRO A 415 7.96 -8.30 23.63
CA PRO A 415 7.44 -7.67 22.42
C PRO A 415 7.66 -8.48 21.13
N LEU A 416 8.65 -9.38 21.11
CA LEU A 416 8.97 -10.25 19.95
C LEU A 416 8.45 -11.69 20.13
N GLY A 417 7.93 -12.01 21.31
CA GLY A 417 7.44 -13.35 21.67
C GLY A 417 5.92 -13.49 21.67
N ARG A 418 5.17 -12.51 21.15
CA ARG A 418 3.71 -12.58 21.04
C ARG A 418 3.24 -12.36 19.62
N PHE A 419 2.22 -13.09 19.20
CA PHE A 419 1.71 -13.00 17.84
C PHE A 419 0.20 -13.23 17.77
N ALA A 420 -0.42 -12.68 16.73
CA ALA A 420 -1.78 -12.99 16.33
C ALA A 420 -1.75 -13.89 15.10
N VAL A 421 -2.65 -14.87 15.04
CA VAL A 421 -2.85 -15.77 13.91
C VAL A 421 -4.08 -15.32 13.15
N ARG A 422 -3.92 -15.05 11.86
CA ARG A 422 -4.98 -14.52 11.00
C ARG A 422 -5.22 -15.40 9.79
N ASP A 423 -6.50 -15.58 9.49
CA ASP A 423 -6.98 -16.30 8.32
C ASP A 423 -8.36 -15.76 7.93
N MET A 424 -8.72 -15.82 6.64
CA MET A 424 -10.00 -15.31 6.11
C MET A 424 -10.40 -13.91 6.62
N ARG A 425 -9.41 -13.03 6.82
CA ARG A 425 -9.55 -11.65 7.35
C ARG A 425 -9.99 -11.54 8.82
N GLN A 426 -9.97 -12.61 9.60
CA GLN A 426 -10.29 -12.62 11.03
C GLN A 426 -9.11 -13.10 11.87
N THR A 427 -9.06 -12.69 13.14
CA THR A 427 -8.11 -13.26 14.11
C THR A 427 -8.63 -14.61 14.58
N VAL A 428 -8.00 -15.69 14.11
CA VAL A 428 -8.43 -17.06 14.41
C VAL A 428 -7.79 -17.60 15.68
N ALA A 429 -6.59 -17.12 16.03
CA ALA A 429 -5.91 -17.50 17.26
C ALA A 429 -4.92 -16.43 17.71
N VAL A 430 -4.46 -16.55 18.96
CA VAL A 430 -3.39 -15.72 19.51
C VAL A 430 -2.34 -16.60 20.16
N GLY A 431 -1.07 -16.21 20.11
CA GLY A 431 0.02 -17.05 20.54
C GLY A 431 1.12 -16.35 21.32
N VAL A 432 1.76 -17.13 22.18
CA VAL A 432 2.92 -16.73 22.98
C VAL A 432 4.04 -17.74 22.75
N ILE A 433 5.19 -17.26 22.27
CA ILE A 433 6.37 -18.07 21.95
C ILE A 433 7.03 -18.51 23.25
N LYS A 434 7.22 -19.82 23.40
CA LYS A 434 7.86 -20.45 24.55
C LYS A 434 9.35 -20.68 24.30
N ALA A 435 9.70 -21.14 23.10
CA ALA A 435 11.07 -21.45 22.70
C ALA A 435 11.26 -21.21 21.20
N VAL A 436 12.47 -20.87 20.79
CA VAL A 436 12.85 -20.62 19.39
C VAL A 436 14.06 -21.47 19.04
N SER A 437 14.00 -22.15 17.90
CA SER A 437 15.15 -22.79 17.25
C SER A 437 15.71 -21.82 16.22
N PHE A 438 16.97 -21.43 16.34
CA PHE A 438 17.60 -20.45 15.45
C PHE A 438 18.34 -21.15 14.30
N LYS A 439 18.40 -20.50 13.13
CA LYS A 439 19.21 -20.98 12.00
C LYS A 439 20.70 -20.77 12.27
N ASP A 440 21.53 -21.75 11.91
CA ASP A 440 22.98 -21.63 11.96
C ASP A 440 23.48 -20.54 11.00
N ALA A 441 24.42 -19.72 11.49
CA ALA A 441 24.91 -18.55 10.76
C ALA A 441 25.91 -18.97 9.67
N SER A 442 25.45 -19.09 8.42
CA SER A 442 26.35 -19.08 7.25
C SER A 442 26.70 -17.63 6.86
N GLY A 443 27.98 -17.29 7.02
CA GLY A 443 28.70 -16.06 6.71
C GLY A 443 27.96 -14.88 6.06
N GLY A 444 27.76 -13.81 6.83
CA GLY A 444 27.38 -12.50 6.29
C GLY A 444 28.54 -11.87 5.52
N THR A 445 28.27 -11.34 4.33
CA THR A 445 29.23 -10.55 3.54
C THR A 445 29.50 -9.21 4.23
N ALA A 446 30.71 -9.04 4.77
CA ALA A 446 31.23 -7.74 5.15
C ALA A 446 31.46 -6.91 3.87
N GLY A 447 30.86 -5.72 3.77
CA GLY A 447 31.07 -4.82 2.64
C GLY A 447 32.51 -4.27 2.65
N THR A 448 33.38 -4.81 1.81
CA THR A 448 34.77 -4.35 1.65
C THR A 448 34.86 -3.06 0.82
N SER A 449 35.56 -2.09 1.38
CA SER A 449 35.99 -0.83 0.78
C SER A 449 37.08 -1.04 -0.27
N ASN A 450 36.80 -0.75 -1.54
CA ASN A 450 37.81 -0.70 -2.61
C ASN A 450 38.51 0.67 -2.60
N ASN A 451 39.75 0.69 -2.11
CA ASN A 451 40.74 1.72 -2.45
C ASN A 451 41.59 1.18 -3.61
N ASN A 452 41.45 1.75 -4.80
CA ASN A 452 42.35 1.48 -5.92
C ASN A 452 43.54 2.45 -5.87
N ASN A 453 44.74 1.93 -5.64
CA ASN A 453 46.01 2.55 -6.01
C ASN A 453 46.94 1.51 -6.66
N ASN A 454 47.23 1.75 -7.93
CA ASN A 454 48.42 1.45 -8.74
C ASN A 454 49.23 0.14 -8.61
N SER A 455 49.44 -0.44 -9.81
CA SER A 455 50.73 -0.78 -10.46
C SER A 455 51.06 -2.26 -10.73
N ASN A 456 51.24 -2.52 -12.04
CA ASN A 456 52.12 -3.45 -12.74
C ASN A 456 52.71 -4.66 -11.99
N THR A 457 52.52 -5.86 -12.56
CA THR A 457 53.60 -6.61 -13.23
C THR A 457 53.11 -7.87 -13.96
N VAL A 458 53.83 -8.19 -15.03
CA VAL A 458 53.67 -9.26 -16.02
C VAL A 458 54.08 -10.62 -15.47
N GLY A 459 53.46 -11.72 -15.92
CA GLY A 459 54.02 -13.07 -15.74
C GLY A 459 53.13 -14.22 -16.17
N ASN A 460 53.35 -14.73 -17.38
CA ASN A 460 52.87 -16.01 -17.89
C ASN A 460 53.11 -17.17 -16.90
N SER A 461 52.27 -18.23 -16.93
CA SER A 461 52.65 -19.49 -17.59
C SER A 461 51.82 -20.75 -17.20
N TYR A 462 51.68 -21.61 -18.22
CA TYR A 462 51.44 -23.07 -18.28
C TYR A 462 50.17 -23.75 -17.73
N SER A 463 49.33 -24.10 -18.71
CA SER A 463 48.66 -25.37 -19.03
C SER A 463 48.89 -26.65 -18.21
N SER A 464 47.81 -27.44 -18.22
CA SER A 464 47.69 -28.90 -18.37
C SER A 464 47.40 -29.71 -17.09
N LEU A 465 46.24 -30.37 -17.09
CA LEU A 465 46.11 -31.84 -17.10
C LEU A 465 44.62 -32.22 -17.17
N PHE A 466 44.20 -32.67 -18.36
CA PHE A 466 43.09 -33.60 -18.51
C PHE A 466 43.60 -35.00 -18.16
N ASN A 467 42.87 -35.76 -17.33
CA ASN A 467 42.64 -37.15 -17.68
C ASN A 467 41.37 -37.73 -17.06
N ASN A 468 40.80 -38.66 -17.83
CA ASN A 468 39.47 -39.24 -17.72
C ASN A 468 39.29 -40.18 -16.53
N ASN A 469 38.06 -40.25 -16.01
CA ASN A 469 37.45 -41.53 -15.66
C ASN A 469 35.92 -41.43 -15.73
N SER A 470 35.35 -42.21 -16.63
CA SER A 470 33.92 -42.48 -16.84
C SER A 470 33.46 -43.60 -15.91
N ASN A 471 32.41 -43.38 -15.11
CA ASN A 471 31.18 -44.20 -15.13
C ASN A 471 30.16 -43.86 -14.02
N ILE A 472 28.91 -43.75 -14.48
CA ILE A 472 27.63 -44.04 -13.82
C ILE A 472 26.97 -42.96 -12.92
N ASN A 473 26.04 -42.25 -13.57
CA ASN A 473 24.68 -41.90 -13.14
C ASN A 473 24.40 -41.67 -11.64
N ASN A 474 24.28 -40.40 -11.27
CA ASN A 474 23.09 -39.92 -10.58
C ASN A 474 22.86 -38.45 -10.91
N SER A 475 21.70 -38.18 -11.52
CA SER A 475 21.26 -36.88 -12.00
C SER A 475 21.01 -35.90 -10.85
N ASN A 476 22.04 -35.15 -10.47
CA ASN A 476 21.90 -33.84 -9.84
C ASN A 476 22.21 -32.78 -10.89
N ILE A 477 21.25 -32.55 -11.80
CA ILE A 477 21.24 -31.33 -12.59
C ILE A 477 20.95 -30.20 -11.60
N ILE A 478 22.02 -29.54 -11.18
CA ILE A 478 21.97 -28.18 -10.67
C ILE A 478 21.23 -27.37 -11.74
N LYS A 479 19.95 -27.06 -11.53
CA LYS A 479 19.21 -26.12 -12.37
C LYS A 479 19.93 -24.79 -12.29
N ARG A 480 20.84 -24.54 -13.24
CA ARG A 480 21.23 -23.18 -13.63
C ARG A 480 19.92 -22.40 -13.80
N ARG A 481 19.74 -21.29 -13.07
CA ARG A 481 18.71 -20.30 -13.39
C ARG A 481 18.88 -19.98 -14.87
N THR A 482 17.97 -20.46 -15.70
CA THR A 482 17.94 -20.12 -17.11
C THR A 482 17.62 -18.63 -17.18
N MET A 483 18.51 -17.83 -17.79
CA MET A 483 18.27 -16.38 -17.95
C MET A 483 17.07 -16.17 -18.89
N THR A 484 16.17 -15.25 -18.54
CA THR A 484 15.08 -14.82 -19.43
C THR A 484 15.66 -14.32 -20.75
N LEU A 485 15.03 -14.70 -21.86
CA LEU A 485 15.54 -14.34 -23.18
C LEU A 485 15.21 -12.86 -23.50
N PRO A 486 16.17 -12.06 -23.98
CA PRO A 486 15.93 -10.67 -24.34
C PRO A 486 15.05 -10.54 -25.58
N SER A 487 14.27 -9.47 -25.63
CA SER A 487 13.46 -9.08 -26.79
C SER A 487 13.85 -7.68 -27.23
N ASN A 488 13.91 -7.47 -28.54
CA ASN A 488 14.13 -6.16 -29.14
C ASN A 488 12.89 -5.73 -29.92
N ALA A 489 12.64 -4.43 -29.94
CA ALA A 489 11.57 -3.85 -30.73
C ALA A 489 11.76 -4.19 -32.22
N ARG A 490 10.67 -4.50 -32.91
CA ARG A 490 10.68 -4.79 -34.36
C ARG A 490 10.94 -3.55 -35.22
N VAL A 491 10.60 -2.37 -34.69
CA VAL A 491 10.73 -1.07 -35.34
C VAL A 491 11.28 -0.06 -34.35
N TYR A 492 11.98 0.96 -34.83
CA TYR A 492 12.52 2.05 -34.02
C TYR A 492 13.46 1.62 -32.88
N ALA A 493 14.03 0.42 -32.96
CA ALA A 493 14.76 -0.19 -31.86
C ALA A 493 15.96 0.64 -31.38
N ASP A 494 16.66 1.27 -32.31
CA ASP A 494 17.92 1.97 -32.13
C ASP A 494 17.79 3.50 -32.17
N VAL A 495 16.57 4.05 -32.18
CA VAL A 495 16.35 5.51 -32.28
C VAL A 495 17.15 6.26 -31.22
N ASN A 496 17.03 5.88 -29.94
CA ASN A 496 17.74 6.57 -28.87
C ASN A 496 19.25 6.31 -28.87
N SER A 497 19.72 5.24 -29.51
CA SER A 497 21.16 4.98 -29.69
C SER A 497 21.80 5.95 -30.68
N HIS A 498 21.02 6.46 -31.63
CA HIS A 498 21.45 7.46 -32.62
C HIS A 498 21.18 8.91 -32.20
N LYS A 499 20.44 9.13 -31.12
CA LYS A 499 20.18 10.47 -30.58
C LYS A 499 21.32 10.90 -29.64
N PRO A 500 21.62 12.21 -29.58
CA PRO A 500 22.58 12.73 -28.61
C PRO A 500 22.11 12.41 -27.19
N ARG A 501 23.05 12.23 -26.26
CA ARG A 501 22.76 11.80 -24.88
C ARG A 501 21.78 12.73 -24.19
N GLU A 502 21.85 14.03 -24.47
CA GLU A 502 20.97 15.08 -23.94
C GLU A 502 19.51 14.90 -24.34
N TYR A 503 19.20 14.09 -25.36
CA TYR A 503 17.84 13.78 -25.78
C TYR A 503 17.11 12.91 -24.75
N TRP A 504 17.78 11.88 -24.21
CA TRP A 504 17.18 10.88 -23.32
C TRP A 504 17.74 10.90 -21.89
N ASP A 505 18.86 11.59 -21.62
CA ASP A 505 19.45 11.74 -20.28
C ASP A 505 18.71 12.81 -19.46
N TYR A 506 17.52 12.43 -19.00
CA TYR A 506 16.71 13.27 -18.12
C TYR A 506 17.23 13.33 -16.68
N GLU A 507 18.28 12.56 -16.30
CA GLU A 507 18.87 12.68 -14.96
C GLU A 507 19.65 13.99 -14.84
N ASN A 508 20.44 14.30 -15.87
CA ASN A 508 21.25 15.50 -15.96
C ASN A 508 20.49 16.71 -16.52
N TYR A 509 19.28 16.52 -17.07
CA TYR A 509 18.44 17.61 -17.58
C TYR A 509 18.13 18.68 -16.52
N VAL A 510 18.30 19.96 -16.88
CA VAL A 510 17.95 21.12 -16.06
C VAL A 510 16.64 21.69 -16.60
N VAL A 511 15.61 21.71 -15.75
CA VAL A 511 14.29 22.22 -16.10
C VAL A 511 14.36 23.75 -16.19
N ASP A 512 13.91 24.29 -17.32
CA ASP A 512 13.62 25.70 -17.49
C ASP A 512 12.27 26.04 -16.86
N TRP A 513 12.25 27.03 -15.96
CA TRP A 513 11.07 27.38 -15.17
C TRP A 513 10.50 28.71 -15.65
N ALA A 514 9.29 28.66 -16.21
CA ALA A 514 8.50 29.84 -16.55
C ALA A 514 7.96 30.54 -15.29
N ASN A 515 7.48 31.77 -15.47
CA ASN A 515 6.85 32.53 -14.40
C ASN A 515 5.47 31.93 -14.05
N GLN A 516 5.25 31.65 -12.77
CA GLN A 516 3.97 31.11 -12.31
C GLN A 516 2.85 32.14 -12.37
N ASP A 517 3.17 33.42 -12.17
CA ASP A 517 2.18 34.51 -12.10
C ASP A 517 1.48 34.75 -13.45
N ASP A 518 2.03 34.19 -14.53
CA ASP A 518 1.42 34.20 -15.86
C ASP A 518 0.15 33.32 -15.91
N TYR A 519 -0.13 32.48 -14.91
CA TYR A 519 -1.24 31.52 -14.93
C TYR A 519 -2.19 31.66 -13.75
N GLN A 520 -3.44 32.02 -14.04
CA GLN A 520 -4.51 32.12 -13.04
C GLN A 520 -5.40 30.88 -13.05
N LEU A 521 -5.48 30.16 -11.94
CA LEU A 521 -6.36 29.00 -11.78
C LEU A 521 -7.84 29.43 -11.78
N VAL A 522 -8.68 28.75 -12.55
CA VAL A 522 -10.11 29.02 -12.66
C VAL A 522 -10.92 27.98 -11.90
N ARG A 523 -10.77 26.70 -12.25
CA ARG A 523 -11.49 25.60 -11.58
C ARG A 523 -10.72 24.30 -11.62
N LYS A 524 -11.02 23.41 -10.68
CA LYS A 524 -10.46 22.06 -10.67
C LYS A 524 -11.14 21.19 -11.73
N LEU A 525 -10.36 20.60 -12.62
CA LEU A 525 -10.84 19.63 -13.61
C LEU A 525 -10.79 18.20 -13.09
N GLY A 526 -9.80 17.88 -12.24
CA GLY A 526 -9.69 16.53 -11.71
C GLY A 526 -8.52 16.32 -10.76
N ARG A 527 -8.39 15.09 -10.25
CA ARG A 527 -7.28 14.67 -9.40
C ARG A 527 -6.78 13.29 -9.83
N GLY A 528 -5.54 13.25 -10.30
CA GLY A 528 -4.82 12.01 -10.60
C GLY A 528 -4.16 11.41 -9.36
N LYS A 529 -3.55 10.23 -9.54
CA LYS A 529 -2.74 9.59 -8.48
C LYS A 529 -1.57 10.48 -8.07
N TYR A 530 -0.86 11.03 -9.05
CA TYR A 530 0.38 11.79 -8.87
C TYR A 530 0.24 13.30 -9.10
N SER A 531 -0.94 13.80 -9.44
CA SER A 531 -1.16 15.22 -9.74
C SER A 531 -2.58 15.68 -9.42
N GLU A 532 -2.77 17.00 -9.41
CA GLU A 532 -4.06 17.68 -9.44
C GLU A 532 -4.14 18.53 -10.70
N VAL A 533 -5.30 18.57 -11.35
CA VAL A 533 -5.45 19.19 -12.66
C VAL A 533 -6.51 20.29 -12.59
N PHE A 534 -6.18 21.46 -13.10
CA PHE A 534 -7.00 22.66 -13.06
C PHE A 534 -7.11 23.28 -14.45
N GLU A 535 -8.26 23.87 -14.76
CA GLU A 535 -8.40 24.83 -15.85
C GLU A 535 -7.82 26.16 -15.36
N ALA A 536 -7.08 26.83 -16.21
CA ALA A 536 -6.46 28.12 -15.92
C ALA A 536 -6.51 29.03 -17.15
N ILE A 537 -6.27 30.31 -16.94
CA ILE A 537 -6.09 31.30 -18.01
C ILE A 537 -4.66 31.80 -17.93
N ASN A 538 -3.97 31.82 -19.08
CA ASN A 538 -2.72 32.55 -19.20
C ASN A 538 -3.04 34.04 -19.27
N VAL A 539 -2.65 34.82 -18.26
CA VAL A 539 -3.01 36.24 -18.16
C VAL A 539 -2.24 37.12 -19.13
N THR A 540 -1.15 36.63 -19.73
CA THR A 540 -0.35 37.41 -20.69
C THR A 540 -0.97 37.47 -22.08
N ASN A 541 -1.74 36.45 -22.48
CA ASN A 541 -2.37 36.35 -23.79
C ASN A 541 -3.88 36.03 -23.75
N ASN A 542 -4.45 35.87 -22.55
CA ASN A 542 -5.85 35.57 -22.28
C ASN A 542 -6.35 34.22 -22.88
N GLU A 543 -5.45 33.26 -23.08
CA GLU A 543 -5.79 31.93 -23.58
C GLU A 543 -6.07 30.93 -22.45
N LYS A 544 -6.99 30.00 -22.69
CA LYS A 544 -7.26 28.89 -21.77
C LYS A 544 -6.15 27.86 -21.80
N CYS A 545 -5.74 27.38 -20.63
CA CYS A 545 -4.76 26.33 -20.47
C CYS A 545 -5.15 25.36 -19.35
N VAL A 546 -4.40 24.26 -19.23
CA VAL A 546 -4.58 23.25 -18.19
C VAL A 546 -3.32 23.17 -17.34
N VAL A 547 -3.47 23.32 -16.02
CA VAL A 547 -2.38 23.26 -15.06
C VAL A 547 -2.43 21.92 -14.34
N LYS A 548 -1.39 21.08 -14.55
CA LYS A 548 -1.18 19.82 -13.84
C LYS A 548 -0.16 20.05 -12.73
N ILE A 549 -0.64 20.29 -11.51
CA ILE A 549 0.18 20.43 -10.30
C ILE A 549 0.64 19.05 -9.85
N LEU A 550 1.95 18.81 -9.79
CA LEU A 550 2.51 17.50 -9.44
C LEU A 550 2.57 17.34 -7.92
N LYS A 551 2.06 16.22 -7.40
CA LYS A 551 2.23 15.85 -5.99
C LYS A 551 3.70 15.50 -5.71
N PRO A 552 4.14 15.43 -4.45
CA PRO A 552 5.50 15.01 -4.12
C PRO A 552 5.87 13.66 -4.75
N VAL A 553 6.69 13.71 -5.80
CA VAL A 553 7.22 12.56 -6.53
C VAL A 553 8.72 12.74 -6.74
N LYS A 554 9.43 11.63 -7.01
CA LYS A 554 10.88 11.67 -7.25
C LYS A 554 11.21 12.63 -8.40
N LYS A 555 12.15 13.56 -8.18
CA LYS A 555 12.62 14.53 -9.20
C LYS A 555 12.93 13.88 -10.55
N LYS A 556 13.56 12.70 -10.55
CA LYS A 556 13.85 11.89 -11.75
C LYS A 556 12.61 11.65 -12.63
N LYS A 557 11.44 11.39 -12.03
CA LYS A 557 10.19 11.18 -12.78
C LYS A 557 9.66 12.47 -13.40
N ILE A 558 9.76 13.59 -12.68
CA ILE A 558 9.33 14.90 -13.15
C ILE A 558 10.19 15.33 -14.35
N LYS A 559 11.51 15.25 -14.20
CA LYS A 559 12.45 15.56 -15.30
C LYS A 559 12.19 14.69 -16.53
N ARG A 560 11.91 13.40 -16.33
CA ARG A 560 11.59 12.49 -17.44
C ARG A 560 10.32 12.90 -18.17
N GLU A 561 9.23 13.14 -17.44
CA GLU A 561 7.95 13.53 -18.04
C GLU A 561 8.08 14.84 -18.84
N ILE A 562 8.75 15.85 -18.25
CA ILE A 562 9.04 17.12 -18.93
C ILE A 562 9.86 16.87 -20.20
N LYS A 563 10.96 16.12 -20.09
CA LYS A 563 11.86 15.89 -21.23
C LYS A 563 11.18 15.14 -22.37
N ILE A 564 10.35 14.14 -22.05
CA ILE A 564 9.54 13.43 -23.03
C ILE A 564 8.55 14.39 -23.72
N LEU A 565 7.84 15.20 -22.95
CA LEU A 565 6.87 16.16 -23.49
C LEU A 565 7.51 17.24 -24.36
N GLU A 566 8.71 17.70 -24.01
CA GLU A 566 9.49 18.63 -24.83
C GLU A 566 9.92 17.98 -26.14
N ASN A 567 10.43 16.75 -26.10
CA ASN A 567 10.86 16.02 -27.30
C ASN A 567 9.68 15.68 -28.22
N LEU A 568 8.48 15.47 -27.67
CA LEU A 568 7.27 15.17 -28.43
C LEU A 568 6.46 16.41 -28.83
N ARG A 569 6.87 17.61 -28.40
CA ARG A 569 6.15 18.87 -28.68
C ARG A 569 5.96 19.06 -30.19
N GLY A 570 4.75 19.43 -30.61
CA GLY A 570 4.39 19.57 -32.02
C GLY A 570 4.11 18.26 -32.75
N GLY A 571 4.21 17.12 -32.06
CA GLY A 571 3.89 15.80 -32.59
C GLY A 571 2.41 15.62 -32.93
N THR A 572 2.14 14.79 -33.93
CA THR A 572 0.78 14.47 -34.35
C THR A 572 -0.02 13.88 -33.18
N ASN A 573 -1.12 14.55 -32.83
CA ASN A 573 -2.05 14.14 -31.77
C ASN A 573 -1.42 13.97 -30.38
N ILE A 574 -0.29 14.61 -30.10
CA ILE A 574 0.31 14.68 -28.76
C ILE A 574 -0.13 15.96 -28.07
N ILE A 575 -0.46 15.90 -26.78
CA ILE A 575 -0.73 17.11 -26.00
C ILE A 575 0.49 18.02 -25.91
N THR A 576 0.28 19.30 -26.17
CA THR A 576 1.35 20.30 -26.14
C THR A 576 1.61 20.75 -24.71
N LEU A 577 2.84 20.52 -24.22
CA LEU A 577 3.35 21.19 -23.02
C LEU A 577 3.73 22.62 -23.40
N LEU A 578 3.03 23.61 -22.84
CA LEU A 578 3.26 25.03 -23.09
C LEU A 578 4.41 25.56 -22.24
N ALA A 579 4.39 25.26 -20.93
CA ALA A 579 5.36 25.75 -19.98
C ALA A 579 5.50 24.82 -18.77
N VAL A 580 6.55 25.02 -17.99
CA VAL A 580 6.75 24.36 -16.69
C VAL A 580 6.97 25.44 -15.65
N VAL A 581 6.17 25.44 -14.59
CA VAL A 581 6.24 26.44 -13.52
C VAL A 581 6.51 25.78 -12.18
N LYS A 582 6.95 26.57 -11.21
CA LYS A 582 7.25 26.08 -9.87
C LYS A 582 6.83 27.07 -8.81
N ASP A 583 6.09 26.56 -7.85
CA ASP A 583 5.68 27.35 -6.70
C ASP A 583 6.91 27.82 -5.90
N PRO A 584 7.07 29.14 -5.68
CA PRO A 584 8.28 29.68 -5.07
C PRO A 584 8.44 29.22 -3.61
N VAL A 585 7.32 29.01 -2.91
CA VAL A 585 7.29 28.67 -1.47
C VAL A 585 7.41 27.15 -1.28
N SER A 586 6.45 26.39 -1.79
CA SER A 586 6.38 24.93 -1.64
C SER A 586 7.34 24.17 -2.55
N ARG A 587 7.93 24.85 -3.55
CA ARG A 587 8.82 24.26 -4.57
C ARG A 587 8.13 23.17 -5.40
N THR A 588 6.80 23.18 -5.44
CA THR A 588 5.97 22.21 -6.14
C THR A 588 5.95 22.51 -7.64
N PRO A 589 6.38 21.57 -8.51
CA PRO A 589 6.31 21.76 -9.96
C PRO A 589 4.88 21.62 -10.49
N ALA A 590 4.54 22.41 -11.51
CA ALA A 590 3.33 22.25 -12.30
C ALA A 590 3.65 22.31 -13.80
N LEU A 591 2.92 21.51 -14.57
CA LEU A 591 3.04 21.44 -16.03
C LEU A 591 1.83 22.15 -16.65
N ILE A 592 2.08 23.05 -17.59
CA ILE A 592 1.06 23.83 -18.29
C ILE A 592 0.83 23.22 -19.67
N PHE A 593 -0.40 22.84 -19.97
CA PHE A 593 -0.79 22.21 -21.22
C PHE A 593 -1.80 23.06 -22.00
N GLU A 594 -1.86 22.82 -23.32
CA GLU A 594 -2.98 23.33 -24.14
C GLU A 594 -4.33 22.85 -23.59
N HIS A 595 -5.37 23.68 -23.73
CA HIS A 595 -6.73 23.29 -23.37
C HIS A 595 -7.36 22.45 -24.49
N VAL A 596 -7.90 21.28 -24.15
CA VAL A 596 -8.64 20.40 -25.08
C VAL A 596 -10.10 20.32 -24.65
N ASN A 597 -11.02 20.59 -25.57
CA ASN A 597 -12.45 20.45 -25.31
C ASN A 597 -12.84 18.96 -25.32
N ASN A 598 -12.71 18.30 -24.17
CA ASN A 598 -12.89 16.86 -24.06
C ASN A 598 -14.32 16.45 -23.72
N THR A 599 -14.88 15.50 -24.46
CA THR A 599 -16.08 14.75 -24.09
C THR A 599 -15.70 13.56 -23.19
N ASP A 600 -16.42 13.33 -22.08
CA ASP A 600 -16.15 12.18 -21.22
C ASP A 600 -16.34 10.86 -21.98
N PHE A 601 -15.32 9.99 -21.96
CA PHE A 601 -15.31 8.78 -22.77
C PHE A 601 -16.45 7.81 -22.41
N LYS A 602 -16.95 7.81 -21.17
CA LYS A 602 -18.03 6.89 -20.77
C LYS A 602 -19.35 7.24 -21.45
N GLN A 603 -19.57 8.53 -21.71
CA GLN A 603 -20.71 9.01 -22.47
C GLN A 603 -20.44 8.84 -23.96
N LEU A 604 -19.26 9.27 -24.41
CA LEU A 604 -18.91 9.26 -25.83
C LEU A 604 -18.91 7.85 -26.45
N TYR A 605 -18.32 6.85 -25.78
CA TYR A 605 -18.19 5.50 -26.35
C TYR A 605 -19.55 4.84 -26.63
N GLN A 606 -20.61 5.24 -25.93
CA GLN A 606 -21.96 4.73 -26.17
C GLN A 606 -22.57 5.31 -27.45
N THR A 607 -22.14 6.51 -27.86
CA THR A 607 -22.66 7.22 -29.04
C THR A 607 -21.81 7.02 -30.30
N LEU A 608 -20.59 6.47 -30.17
CA LEU A 608 -19.71 6.27 -31.32
C LEU A 608 -20.29 5.25 -32.32
N THR A 609 -20.21 5.60 -33.60
CA THR A 609 -20.44 4.67 -34.72
C THR A 609 -19.18 3.85 -35.02
N ASP A 610 -19.31 2.81 -35.84
CA ASP A 610 -18.14 2.06 -36.33
C ASP A 610 -17.14 2.98 -37.06
N TYR A 611 -17.63 3.95 -37.84
CA TYR A 611 -16.78 4.95 -38.49
C TYR A 611 -16.02 5.79 -37.47
N ASP A 612 -16.67 6.25 -36.40
CA ASP A 612 -16.01 7.06 -35.38
C ASP A 612 -14.96 6.26 -34.60
N ILE A 613 -15.25 5.00 -34.27
CA ILE A 613 -14.28 4.08 -33.63
C ILE A 613 -13.05 3.93 -34.51
N ARG A 614 -13.23 3.63 -35.81
CA ARG A 614 -12.14 3.53 -36.78
C ARG A 614 -11.34 4.84 -36.85
N PHE A 615 -12.03 5.97 -36.94
CA PHE A 615 -11.39 7.29 -37.02
C PHE A 615 -10.52 7.58 -35.79
N TYR A 616 -11.07 7.46 -34.58
CA TYR A 616 -10.32 7.79 -33.36
C TYR A 616 -9.20 6.78 -33.06
N LEU A 617 -9.37 5.50 -33.39
CA LEU A 617 -8.28 4.53 -33.28
C LEU A 617 -7.17 4.82 -34.29
N TYR A 618 -7.51 5.24 -35.51
CA TYR A 618 -6.52 5.68 -36.51
C TYR A 618 -5.74 6.92 -36.06
N GLU A 619 -6.44 7.91 -35.50
CA GLU A 619 -5.79 9.11 -34.95
C GLU A 619 -4.90 8.80 -33.73
N LEU A 620 -5.29 7.83 -32.89
CA LEU A 620 -4.46 7.34 -31.80
C LEU A 620 -3.24 6.55 -32.31
N LEU A 621 -3.39 5.76 -33.36
CA LEU A 621 -2.27 5.06 -34.01
C LEU A 621 -1.23 6.03 -34.56
N LYS A 622 -1.64 7.15 -35.16
CA LYS A 622 -0.72 8.21 -35.58
C LYS A 622 0.09 8.77 -34.40
N ALA A 623 -0.56 8.98 -33.25
CA ALA A 623 0.11 9.45 -32.04
C ALA A 623 1.15 8.44 -31.52
N LEU A 624 0.78 7.15 -31.53
CA LEU A 624 1.66 6.06 -31.10
C LEU A 624 2.84 5.88 -32.06
N ASP A 625 2.60 5.85 -33.38
CA ASP A 625 3.67 5.75 -34.37
C ASP A 625 4.66 6.92 -34.24
N TYR A 626 4.14 8.14 -34.06
CA TYR A 626 4.99 9.31 -33.85
C TYR A 626 5.86 9.16 -32.58
N CYS A 627 5.29 8.84 -31.42
CA CYS A 627 6.09 8.73 -30.20
C CYS A 627 7.06 7.53 -30.23
N HIS A 628 6.67 6.42 -30.85
CA HIS A 628 7.54 5.26 -31.08
C HIS A 628 8.70 5.62 -32.00
N SER A 629 8.45 6.38 -33.09
CA SER A 629 9.50 6.89 -33.99
C SER A 629 10.49 7.84 -33.31
N MET A 630 10.06 8.45 -32.20
CA MET A 630 10.87 9.30 -31.32
C MET A 630 11.56 8.51 -30.20
N GLY A 631 11.50 7.18 -30.25
CA GLY A 631 12.16 6.31 -29.29
C GLY A 631 11.43 6.23 -27.93
N ILE A 632 10.16 6.59 -27.84
CA ILE A 632 9.45 6.75 -26.57
C ILE A 632 8.25 5.79 -26.49
N MET A 633 8.15 5.03 -25.40
CA MET A 633 6.99 4.20 -25.06
C MET A 633 6.04 4.96 -24.14
N HIS A 634 4.73 4.91 -24.37
CA HIS A 634 3.75 5.59 -23.53
C HIS A 634 3.47 4.83 -22.21
N ARG A 635 3.31 3.50 -22.28
CA ARG A 635 3.13 2.53 -21.17
C ARG A 635 1.88 2.69 -20.29
N ASP A 636 0.95 3.55 -20.65
CA ASP A 636 -0.36 3.69 -19.97
C ASP A 636 -1.46 4.19 -20.91
N VAL A 637 -1.51 3.64 -22.13
CA VAL A 637 -2.60 3.92 -23.08
C VAL A 637 -3.91 3.37 -22.52
N LYS A 638 -4.94 4.21 -22.41
CA LYS A 638 -6.27 3.86 -21.88
C LYS A 638 -7.26 4.98 -22.21
N PRO A 639 -8.58 4.75 -22.10
CA PRO A 639 -9.61 5.76 -22.42
C PRO A 639 -9.42 7.10 -21.68
N HIS A 640 -9.00 7.06 -20.41
CA HIS A 640 -8.81 8.27 -19.60
C HIS A 640 -7.63 9.15 -20.07
N ASN A 641 -6.70 8.58 -20.85
CA ASN A 641 -5.52 9.28 -21.35
C ASN A 641 -5.66 9.67 -22.82
N VAL A 642 -6.85 9.50 -23.41
CA VAL A 642 -7.16 9.87 -24.78
C VAL A 642 -8.26 10.93 -24.75
N MET A 643 -7.87 12.18 -24.97
CA MET A 643 -8.80 13.30 -25.00
C MET A 643 -9.40 13.41 -26.40
N ILE A 644 -10.74 13.45 -26.48
CA ILE A 644 -11.48 13.52 -27.74
C ILE A 644 -12.40 14.73 -27.71
N ASP A 645 -12.19 15.62 -28.68
CA ASP A 645 -13.13 16.67 -29.07
C ASP A 645 -13.94 16.12 -30.25
N HIS A 646 -15.12 15.59 -29.95
CA HIS A 646 -15.93 14.89 -30.95
C HIS A 646 -16.52 15.85 -32.00
N GLU A 647 -16.85 17.07 -31.59
CA GLU A 647 -17.40 18.11 -32.47
C GLU A 647 -16.41 18.50 -33.56
N ASN A 648 -15.13 18.65 -33.19
CA ASN A 648 -14.06 19.03 -34.11
C ASN A 648 -13.25 17.86 -34.66
N ARG A 649 -13.61 16.61 -34.32
CA ARG A 649 -12.88 15.38 -34.66
C ARG A 649 -11.38 15.46 -34.34
N LYS A 650 -11.04 15.98 -33.16
CA LYS A 650 -9.64 16.09 -32.69
C LYS A 650 -9.35 15.09 -31.58
N LEU A 651 -8.16 14.52 -31.62
CA LEU A 651 -7.64 13.62 -30.60
C LEU A 651 -6.32 14.16 -30.03
N ARG A 652 -6.14 14.03 -28.72
CA ARG A 652 -4.87 14.27 -28.03
C ARG A 652 -4.55 13.13 -27.05
N LEU A 653 -3.39 12.52 -27.20
CA LEU A 653 -2.83 11.57 -26.24
C LEU A 653 -2.15 12.35 -25.11
N ILE A 654 -2.56 12.06 -23.86
CA ILE A 654 -2.14 12.77 -22.66
C ILE A 654 -1.50 11.85 -21.62
N ASP A 655 -0.96 12.45 -20.55
CA ASP A 655 -0.42 11.79 -19.35
C ASP A 655 0.82 10.90 -19.59
N TRP A 656 1.94 11.56 -19.86
CA TRP A 656 3.24 10.94 -20.14
C TRP A 656 4.05 10.59 -18.88
N GLY A 657 3.44 10.65 -17.69
CA GLY A 657 4.14 10.43 -16.41
C GLY A 657 4.68 9.02 -16.21
N LEU A 658 4.13 8.04 -16.94
CA LEU A 658 4.62 6.66 -16.98
C LEU A 658 5.45 6.34 -18.23
N ALA A 659 5.63 7.26 -19.16
CA ALA A 659 6.41 7.02 -20.38
C ALA A 659 7.90 6.78 -20.10
N GLU A 660 8.63 6.24 -21.09
CA GLU A 660 10.08 6.00 -21.05
C GLU A 660 10.72 6.07 -22.43
N PHE A 661 12.00 6.42 -22.46
CA PHE A 661 12.88 6.18 -23.61
C PHE A 661 13.20 4.70 -23.73
N TYR A 662 12.99 4.13 -24.92
CA TYR A 662 13.34 2.75 -25.23
C TYR A 662 14.80 2.64 -25.69
N HIS A 663 15.53 1.74 -25.06
CA HIS A 663 16.85 1.23 -25.39
C HIS A 663 16.80 -0.31 -25.50
N PRO A 664 17.40 -0.90 -26.55
CA PRO A 664 17.49 -2.35 -26.71
C PRO A 664 18.18 -3.03 -25.53
N GLY A 665 17.67 -4.18 -25.11
CA GLY A 665 18.24 -4.98 -24.01
C GLY A 665 18.14 -4.34 -22.61
N GLN A 666 17.51 -3.16 -22.46
CA GLN A 666 17.31 -2.53 -21.17
C GLN A 666 16.11 -3.13 -20.43
N GLU A 667 16.26 -3.35 -19.12
CA GLU A 667 15.16 -3.74 -18.24
C GLU A 667 14.31 -2.53 -17.84
N TYR A 668 12.99 -2.66 -18.02
CA TYR A 668 12.00 -1.67 -17.61
C TYR A 668 11.16 -2.16 -16.44
N ASN A 669 10.68 -1.20 -15.64
CA ASN A 669 9.80 -1.49 -14.51
C ASN A 669 8.44 -2.02 -15.00
N VAL A 670 8.01 -3.19 -14.53
CA VAL A 670 6.71 -3.79 -14.88
C VAL A 670 5.52 -3.22 -14.10
N ARG A 671 5.75 -2.40 -13.06
CA ARG A 671 4.71 -1.77 -12.23
C ARG A 671 4.21 -0.47 -12.85
N VAL A 672 3.90 -0.53 -14.14
CA VAL A 672 3.31 0.52 -14.97
C VAL A 672 1.97 0.04 -15.54
N ALA A 673 1.32 0.89 -16.34
CA ALA A 673 -0.01 0.70 -16.90
C ALA A 673 -1.16 0.56 -15.87
N SER A 674 -2.35 0.88 -16.34
CA SER A 674 -3.60 0.68 -15.61
C SER A 674 -4.06 -0.77 -15.77
N ARG A 675 -4.47 -1.40 -14.66
CA ARG A 675 -4.69 -2.87 -14.55
C ARG A 675 -5.42 -3.50 -15.74
N TYR A 676 -6.54 -2.90 -16.16
CA TYR A 676 -7.42 -3.48 -17.19
C TYR A 676 -6.84 -3.43 -18.61
N PHE A 677 -5.82 -2.60 -18.84
CA PHE A 677 -5.14 -2.39 -20.13
C PHE A 677 -3.70 -2.94 -20.10
N LYS A 678 -3.35 -3.68 -19.04
CA LYS A 678 -2.00 -4.16 -18.78
C LYS A 678 -1.66 -5.34 -19.69
N GLY A 679 -0.54 -5.25 -20.41
CA GLY A 679 -0.01 -6.33 -21.27
C GLY A 679 0.42 -7.57 -20.48
N PRO A 680 0.32 -8.79 -21.06
CA PRO A 680 0.79 -10.04 -20.47
C PRO A 680 2.22 -9.95 -19.93
N GLU A 681 3.13 -9.33 -20.67
CA GLU A 681 4.53 -9.09 -20.31
C GLU A 681 4.67 -8.45 -18.91
N LEU A 682 3.80 -7.48 -18.56
CA LEU A 682 3.84 -6.82 -17.26
C LEU A 682 3.15 -7.64 -16.14
N LEU A 683 2.36 -8.64 -16.50
CA LEU A 683 1.63 -9.53 -15.58
C LEU A 683 2.45 -10.77 -15.23
N VAL A 684 3.35 -11.19 -16.12
CA VAL A 684 4.30 -12.30 -15.92
C VAL A 684 5.70 -11.82 -15.52
N ASP A 685 5.85 -10.54 -15.18
CA ASP A 685 7.11 -9.90 -14.72
C ASP A 685 8.25 -9.92 -15.76
N TYR A 686 7.91 -9.89 -17.06
CA TYR A 686 8.89 -9.74 -18.13
C TYR A 686 9.32 -8.27 -18.25
N GLN A 687 10.62 -7.99 -18.11
CA GLN A 687 11.14 -6.61 -17.98
C GLN A 687 11.69 -6.02 -19.28
N MET A 688 11.99 -6.84 -20.28
CA MET A 688 12.59 -6.41 -21.56
C MET A 688 11.52 -6.21 -22.65
N TYR A 689 10.42 -5.55 -22.29
CA TYR A 689 9.30 -5.26 -23.20
C TYR A 689 9.55 -3.97 -24.01
N ASP A 690 8.76 -3.76 -25.06
CA ASP A 690 8.93 -2.68 -26.04
C ASP A 690 7.60 -1.96 -26.38
N TYR A 691 7.60 -1.20 -27.47
CA TYR A 691 6.46 -0.43 -27.99
C TYR A 691 5.15 -1.22 -28.14
N SER A 692 5.24 -2.54 -28.34
CA SER A 692 4.08 -3.44 -28.46
C SER A 692 3.20 -3.48 -27.21
N LEU A 693 3.70 -3.00 -26.06
CA LEU A 693 2.88 -2.80 -24.87
C LEU A 693 1.75 -1.79 -25.11
N ASP A 694 2.05 -0.69 -25.81
CA ASP A 694 1.04 0.33 -26.13
C ASP A 694 -0.02 -0.22 -27.10
N MET A 695 0.41 -1.11 -28.02
CA MET A 695 -0.46 -1.78 -28.98
C MET A 695 -1.42 -2.78 -28.31
N TRP A 696 -0.99 -3.45 -27.23
CA TRP A 696 -1.89 -4.27 -26.42
C TRP A 696 -2.98 -3.44 -25.76
N SER A 697 -2.60 -2.31 -25.17
CA SER A 697 -3.54 -1.40 -24.53
C SER A 697 -4.56 -0.82 -25.53
N LEU A 698 -4.11 -0.49 -26.76
CA LEU A 698 -4.99 -0.12 -27.87
C LEU A 698 -5.99 -1.24 -28.20
N GLY A 699 -5.53 -2.50 -28.28
CA GLY A 699 -6.41 -3.65 -28.51
C GLY A 699 -7.47 -3.82 -27.41
N CYS A 700 -7.10 -3.59 -26.14
CA CYS A 700 -8.06 -3.60 -25.03
C CYS A 700 -9.12 -2.49 -25.14
N MET A 701 -8.74 -1.31 -25.65
CA MET A 701 -9.67 -0.22 -25.92
C MET A 701 -10.62 -0.57 -27.06
N LEU A 702 -10.10 -1.07 -28.18
CA LEU A 702 -10.90 -1.54 -29.31
C LEU A 702 -11.93 -2.59 -28.87
N ALA A 703 -11.50 -3.62 -28.14
CA ALA A 703 -12.39 -4.65 -27.61
C ALA A 703 -13.49 -4.07 -26.70
N SER A 704 -13.15 -3.07 -25.88
CA SER A 704 -14.12 -2.44 -24.98
C SER A 704 -15.19 -1.67 -25.76
N MET A 705 -14.80 -0.97 -26.84
CA MET A 705 -15.70 -0.23 -27.71
C MET A 705 -16.59 -1.16 -28.54
N ILE A 706 -16.01 -2.08 -29.32
CA ILE A 706 -16.79 -2.89 -30.27
C ILE A 706 -17.66 -3.94 -29.59
N PHE A 707 -17.26 -4.44 -28.40
CA PHE A 707 -18.09 -5.36 -27.62
C PHE A 707 -18.98 -4.67 -26.59
N ARG A 708 -18.95 -3.33 -26.51
CA ARG A 708 -19.69 -2.54 -25.50
C ARG A 708 -19.52 -3.05 -24.07
N LYS A 709 -18.28 -3.44 -23.74
CA LYS A 709 -17.93 -4.01 -22.44
C LYS A 709 -16.72 -3.30 -21.88
N GLU A 710 -16.95 -2.40 -20.93
CA GLU A 710 -15.90 -1.59 -20.36
C GLU A 710 -15.71 -1.83 -18.86
N PRO A 711 -14.50 -2.21 -18.40
CA PRO A 711 -13.37 -2.72 -19.20
C PRO A 711 -13.64 -4.13 -19.76
N PHE A 712 -13.06 -4.47 -20.91
CA PHE A 712 -13.23 -5.81 -21.50
C PHE A 712 -12.65 -6.92 -20.62
N PHE A 713 -11.40 -6.75 -20.17
CA PHE A 713 -10.74 -7.61 -19.18
C PHE A 713 -10.81 -6.97 -17.78
N HIS A 714 -11.66 -7.52 -16.91
CA HIS A 714 -11.91 -6.97 -15.58
C HIS A 714 -11.32 -7.85 -14.46
N GLY A 715 -10.04 -7.67 -14.15
CA GLY A 715 -9.35 -8.35 -13.05
C GLY A 715 -9.41 -7.59 -11.70
N HIS A 716 -9.63 -8.30 -10.59
CA HIS A 716 -9.66 -7.70 -9.26
C HIS A 716 -8.26 -7.29 -8.75
N ASP A 717 -7.22 -7.97 -9.21
CA ASP A 717 -5.80 -7.66 -9.02
C ASP A 717 -4.99 -8.06 -10.27
N ASN A 718 -3.65 -7.98 -10.22
CA ASN A 718 -2.81 -8.34 -11.38
C ASN A 718 -2.84 -9.86 -11.67
N TYR A 719 -3.01 -10.70 -10.66
CA TYR A 719 -3.06 -12.15 -10.86
C TYR A 719 -4.38 -12.53 -11.53
N ASP A 720 -5.50 -12.02 -11.02
CA ASP A 720 -6.82 -12.22 -11.65
C ASP A 720 -6.87 -11.60 -13.04
N GLN A 721 -6.18 -10.47 -13.29
CA GLN A 721 -6.11 -9.87 -14.63
C GLN A 721 -5.55 -10.84 -15.68
N LEU A 722 -4.44 -11.53 -15.38
CA LEU A 722 -3.89 -12.55 -16.30
C LEU A 722 -4.86 -13.72 -16.47
N VAL A 723 -5.55 -14.13 -15.41
CA VAL A 723 -6.59 -15.18 -15.49
C VAL A 723 -7.75 -14.73 -16.39
N ARG A 724 -8.18 -13.46 -16.35
CA ARG A 724 -9.23 -12.94 -17.25
C ARG A 724 -8.78 -12.94 -18.71
N ILE A 725 -7.51 -12.66 -18.97
CA ILE A 725 -6.92 -12.75 -20.32
C ILE A 725 -6.90 -14.22 -20.78
N ALA A 726 -6.39 -15.13 -19.95
CA ALA A 726 -6.34 -16.57 -20.23
C ALA A 726 -7.71 -17.20 -20.47
N LYS A 727 -8.75 -16.71 -19.79
CA LYS A 727 -10.15 -17.14 -20.03
C LYS A 727 -10.70 -16.76 -21.41
N VAL A 728 -10.02 -15.91 -22.17
CA VAL A 728 -10.41 -15.49 -23.51
C VAL A 728 -9.40 -15.97 -24.55
N LEU A 729 -8.11 -15.68 -24.38
CA LEU A 729 -7.07 -16.05 -25.34
C LEU A 729 -6.62 -17.51 -25.20
N GLY A 730 -7.05 -18.21 -24.14
CA GLY A 730 -6.61 -19.56 -23.83
C GLY A 730 -5.28 -19.60 -23.08
N THR A 731 -4.96 -20.76 -22.51
CA THR A 731 -3.71 -20.97 -21.76
C THR A 731 -2.58 -21.55 -22.59
N GLU A 732 -2.86 -22.20 -23.71
CA GLU A 732 -1.84 -22.87 -24.53
C GLU A 732 -0.83 -21.87 -25.12
N GLU A 733 -1.32 -20.81 -25.75
CA GLU A 733 -0.46 -19.74 -26.28
C GLU A 733 0.26 -18.94 -25.18
N LEU A 734 -0.32 -18.86 -23.97
CA LEU A 734 0.35 -18.27 -22.81
C LEU A 734 1.57 -19.10 -22.43
N TYR A 735 1.43 -20.43 -22.33
CA TYR A 735 2.56 -21.30 -22.02
C TYR A 735 3.62 -21.29 -23.13
N ALA A 736 3.20 -21.30 -24.40
CA ALA A 736 4.13 -21.15 -25.52
C ALA A 736 4.92 -19.82 -25.45
N TYR A 737 4.27 -18.73 -25.05
CA TYR A 737 4.93 -17.45 -24.81
C TYR A 737 5.94 -17.51 -23.66
N LEU A 738 5.55 -18.11 -22.52
CA LEU A 738 6.43 -18.25 -21.35
C LEU A 738 7.65 -19.12 -21.69
N ASP A 739 7.46 -20.21 -22.41
CA ASP A 739 8.54 -21.08 -22.87
C ASP A 739 9.47 -20.34 -23.84
N LYS A 740 8.90 -19.61 -24.81
CA LYS A 740 9.67 -18.84 -25.82
C LYS A 740 10.63 -17.85 -25.19
N TYR A 741 10.23 -17.16 -24.12
CA TYR A 741 11.06 -16.16 -23.46
C TYR A 741 11.70 -16.66 -22.16
N ASN A 742 11.55 -17.96 -21.84
CA ASN A 742 12.03 -18.59 -20.63
C ASN A 742 11.61 -17.81 -19.36
N ILE A 743 10.31 -17.55 -19.25
CA ILE A 743 9.69 -16.81 -18.15
C ILE A 743 9.10 -17.81 -17.14
N GLU A 744 9.54 -17.70 -15.89
CA GLU A 744 8.97 -18.48 -14.79
C GLU A 744 7.74 -17.76 -14.22
N LEU A 745 6.57 -18.40 -14.31
CA LEU A 745 5.34 -17.90 -13.70
C LEU A 745 5.46 -17.88 -12.16
N ASP A 746 4.96 -16.82 -11.54
CA ASP A 746 4.83 -16.75 -10.07
C ASP A 746 4.02 -17.98 -9.57
N PRO A 747 4.51 -18.74 -8.57
CA PRO A 747 3.83 -19.93 -8.07
C PRO A 747 2.37 -19.71 -7.64
N ARG A 748 1.96 -18.47 -7.33
CA ARG A 748 0.55 -18.14 -7.06
C ARG A 748 -0.39 -18.45 -8.22
N PHE A 749 0.12 -18.50 -9.46
CA PHE A 749 -0.69 -18.87 -10.62
C PHE A 749 -1.10 -20.34 -10.62
N ASN A 750 -0.39 -21.22 -9.91
CA ASN A 750 -0.70 -22.65 -9.86
C ASN A 750 -2.12 -22.93 -9.34
N ASP A 751 -2.61 -22.09 -8.42
CA ASP A 751 -3.92 -22.29 -7.78
C ASP A 751 -5.07 -21.58 -8.51
N ILE A 752 -4.77 -20.62 -9.41
CA ILE A 752 -5.79 -19.74 -10.02
C ILE A 752 -5.84 -19.81 -11.55
N LEU A 753 -4.75 -20.27 -12.20
CA LEU A 753 -4.64 -20.34 -13.65
C LEU A 753 -5.01 -21.75 -14.14
N SER A 754 -6.31 -21.99 -14.27
CA SER A 754 -6.82 -23.23 -14.84
C SER A 754 -6.68 -23.27 -16.36
N ARG A 755 -6.68 -24.48 -16.95
CA ARG A 755 -6.64 -24.64 -18.42
C ARG A 755 -7.88 -24.03 -19.06
N HIS A 756 -7.66 -23.21 -20.08
CA HIS A 756 -8.72 -22.54 -20.84
C HIS A 756 -8.47 -22.69 -22.34
N SER A 757 -9.51 -23.00 -23.10
CA SER A 757 -9.48 -22.96 -24.56
C SER A 757 -9.67 -21.52 -25.05
N ARG A 758 -9.01 -21.20 -26.18
CA ARG A 758 -9.19 -19.90 -26.85
C ARG A 758 -10.64 -19.74 -27.26
N LYS A 759 -11.23 -18.60 -26.92
CA LYS A 759 -12.57 -18.21 -27.35
C LYS A 759 -12.48 -17.47 -28.66
N ARG A 760 -13.34 -17.85 -29.59
CA ARG A 760 -13.62 -17.07 -30.80
C ARG A 760 -14.20 -15.70 -30.45
N TRP A 761 -13.74 -14.65 -31.13
CA TRP A 761 -14.18 -13.27 -30.86
C TRP A 761 -15.67 -13.06 -31.13
N GLU A 762 -16.23 -13.81 -32.08
CA GLU A 762 -17.66 -13.82 -32.43
C GLU A 762 -18.55 -14.16 -31.23
N ARG A 763 -18.02 -14.85 -30.20
CA ARG A 763 -18.77 -15.15 -28.98
C ARG A 763 -19.15 -13.92 -28.16
N PHE A 764 -18.46 -12.79 -28.37
CA PHE A 764 -18.74 -11.54 -27.68
C PHE A 764 -19.66 -10.61 -28.49
N VAL A 765 -20.10 -11.05 -29.67
CA VAL A 765 -21.04 -10.32 -30.53
C VAL A 765 -22.48 -10.66 -30.11
N HIS A 766 -23.30 -9.62 -29.93
CA HIS A 766 -24.72 -9.72 -29.61
C HIS A 766 -25.50 -8.59 -30.29
N SER A 767 -26.83 -8.64 -30.21
CA SER A 767 -27.73 -7.71 -30.93
C SER A 767 -27.40 -6.23 -30.71
N GLU A 768 -26.98 -5.85 -29.50
CA GLU A 768 -26.66 -4.46 -29.16
C GLU A 768 -25.31 -3.94 -29.67
N ASN A 769 -24.43 -4.81 -30.18
CA ASN A 769 -23.08 -4.42 -30.64
C ASN A 769 -22.72 -4.91 -32.05
N GLN A 770 -23.57 -5.74 -32.66
CA GLN A 770 -23.31 -6.33 -33.98
C GLN A 770 -23.05 -5.28 -35.07
N HIS A 771 -23.68 -4.10 -34.98
CA HIS A 771 -23.47 -2.99 -35.91
C HIS A 771 -22.09 -2.33 -35.82
N LEU A 772 -21.31 -2.64 -34.77
CA LEU A 772 -19.94 -2.14 -34.56
C LEU A 772 -18.86 -3.17 -34.92
N VAL A 773 -19.27 -4.39 -35.30
CA VAL A 773 -18.35 -5.52 -35.51
C VAL A 773 -18.36 -5.93 -36.98
N SER A 774 -17.18 -5.88 -37.60
CA SER A 774 -16.92 -6.41 -38.94
C SER A 774 -15.86 -7.52 -38.88
N PRO A 775 -15.77 -8.40 -39.91
CA PRO A 775 -14.69 -9.39 -39.99
C PRO A 775 -13.30 -8.75 -39.86
N GLU A 776 -13.09 -7.59 -40.48
CA GLU A 776 -11.84 -6.82 -40.42
C GLU A 776 -11.57 -6.28 -39.01
N ALA A 777 -12.61 -5.91 -38.25
CA ALA A 777 -12.47 -5.47 -36.86
C ALA A 777 -12.00 -6.61 -35.95
N LEU A 778 -12.56 -7.82 -36.13
CA LEU A 778 -12.19 -9.00 -35.35
C LEU A 778 -10.77 -9.48 -35.68
N ASP A 779 -10.41 -9.48 -36.96
CA ASP A 779 -9.06 -9.81 -37.42
C ASP A 779 -8.03 -8.77 -36.93
N PHE A 780 -8.37 -7.48 -36.97
CA PHE A 780 -7.52 -6.43 -36.40
C PHE A 780 -7.32 -6.62 -34.90
N LEU A 781 -8.40 -6.88 -34.16
CA LEU A 781 -8.33 -7.13 -32.72
C LEU A 781 -7.47 -8.36 -32.39
N ASP A 782 -7.61 -9.44 -33.17
CA ASP A 782 -6.84 -10.67 -33.00
C ASP A 782 -5.33 -10.45 -33.16
N LYS A 783 -4.95 -9.56 -34.09
CA LYS A 783 -3.54 -9.20 -34.33
C LYS A 783 -2.96 -8.26 -33.27
N LEU A 784 -3.79 -7.55 -32.50
CA LEU A 784 -3.35 -6.72 -31.37
C LEU A 784 -3.29 -7.51 -30.05
N LEU A 785 -4.29 -8.36 -29.77
CA LEU A 785 -4.40 -9.11 -28.52
C LEU A 785 -3.74 -10.50 -28.61
N ARG A 786 -2.40 -10.49 -28.70
CA ARG A 786 -1.56 -11.69 -28.68
C ARG A 786 -0.62 -11.70 -27.48
N TYR A 787 -0.38 -12.89 -26.92
CA TYR A 787 0.58 -13.03 -25.81
C TYR A 787 1.98 -12.63 -26.22
N ASP A 788 2.46 -13.21 -27.33
CA ASP A 788 3.76 -12.84 -27.90
C ASP A 788 3.73 -11.42 -28.41
N HIS A 789 4.41 -10.54 -27.68
CA HIS A 789 4.46 -9.11 -27.94
C HIS A 789 5.16 -8.80 -29.28
N CYS A 790 6.06 -9.67 -29.75
CA CYS A 790 6.65 -9.57 -31.10
C CYS A 790 5.66 -9.91 -32.23
N ALA A 791 4.60 -10.67 -31.95
CA ALA A 791 3.60 -11.05 -32.95
C ALA A 791 2.49 -10.02 -33.12
N ARG A 792 2.51 -8.94 -32.33
CA ARG A 792 1.55 -7.83 -32.43
C ARG A 792 1.92 -6.91 -33.59
N LEU A 793 0.90 -6.29 -34.19
CA LEU A 793 1.12 -5.21 -35.17
C LEU A 793 1.86 -4.05 -34.51
N THR A 794 2.79 -3.46 -35.25
CA THR A 794 3.33 -2.13 -34.94
C THR A 794 2.27 -1.06 -35.24
N ALA A 795 2.45 0.16 -34.73
CA ALA A 795 1.52 1.25 -34.99
C ALA A 795 1.37 1.53 -36.50
N ARG A 796 2.46 1.47 -37.26
CA ARG A 796 2.45 1.61 -38.72
C ARG A 796 1.69 0.48 -39.42
N GLU A 797 2.02 -0.78 -39.13
CA GLU A 797 1.32 -1.94 -39.70
C GLU A 797 -0.17 -1.94 -39.35
N ALA A 798 -0.52 -1.45 -38.16
CA ALA A 798 -1.91 -1.30 -37.73
C ALA A 798 -2.66 -0.23 -38.54
N MET A 799 -2.03 0.88 -38.90
CA MET A 799 -2.64 1.90 -39.78
C MET A 799 -2.90 1.36 -41.19
N ASP A 800 -2.02 0.48 -41.69
CA ASP A 800 -2.15 -0.15 -43.01
C ASP A 800 -3.17 -1.31 -43.02
N HIS A 801 -3.78 -1.64 -41.87
CA HIS A 801 -4.74 -2.74 -41.77
C HIS A 801 -6.05 -2.44 -42.54
N PRO A 802 -6.65 -3.43 -43.25
CA PRO A 802 -7.90 -3.24 -44.00
C PRO A 802 -9.06 -2.65 -43.19
N TYR A 803 -9.05 -2.81 -41.86
CA TYR A 803 -10.02 -2.20 -40.95
C TYR A 803 -10.09 -0.67 -41.09
N PHE A 804 -9.00 0.00 -41.48
CA PHE A 804 -8.97 1.46 -41.66
C PHE A 804 -9.15 1.92 -43.11
N ALA A 805 -9.40 1.02 -44.07
CA ALA A 805 -9.52 1.37 -45.49
C ALA A 805 -10.55 2.49 -45.75
N VAL A 806 -11.67 2.49 -45.02
CA VAL A 806 -12.72 3.52 -45.11
C VAL A 806 -12.20 4.91 -44.70
N ILE A 807 -11.34 4.96 -43.69
CA ILE A 807 -10.72 6.20 -43.19
C ILE A 807 -9.65 6.70 -44.16
N VAL A 808 -8.79 5.81 -44.63
CA VAL A 808 -7.69 6.14 -45.56
C VAL A 808 -8.21 6.59 -46.92
N ASN A 809 -9.26 5.95 -47.43
CA ASN A 809 -9.86 6.26 -48.73
C ASN A 809 -10.83 7.45 -48.70
N GLY A 810 -11.07 8.07 -47.53
CA GLY A 810 -11.96 9.23 -47.40
C GLY A 810 -13.44 8.96 -47.69
N GLN A 811 -13.89 7.70 -47.61
CA GLN A 811 -15.28 7.33 -47.89
C GLN A 811 -16.14 7.59 -46.64
N MET A 812 -16.76 8.77 -46.53
CA MET A 812 -17.80 8.99 -45.51
C MET A 812 -19.07 8.18 -45.85
N PRO A 813 -19.71 7.51 -44.88
CA PRO A 813 -20.98 6.84 -45.14
C PRO A 813 -22.03 7.83 -45.63
N HIS A 814 -22.69 7.54 -46.76
CA HIS A 814 -23.84 8.31 -47.22
C HIS A 814 -24.91 8.32 -46.10
N ALA A 815 -25.32 9.51 -45.68
CA ALA A 815 -26.42 9.67 -44.73
C ALA A 815 -27.68 8.99 -45.30
N VAL A 816 -28.16 7.95 -44.61
CA VAL A 816 -29.44 7.32 -44.94
C VAL A 816 -30.53 8.34 -44.62
N GLY A 817 -31.05 9.00 -45.66
CA GLY A 817 -32.18 9.90 -45.55
C GLY A 817 -33.40 9.15 -45.02
N PHE A 818 -33.98 9.66 -43.93
CA PHE A 818 -35.35 9.35 -43.55
C PHE A 818 -36.27 9.73 -44.72
N LYS A 819 -36.71 8.74 -45.51
CA LYS A 819 -37.93 8.88 -46.30
C LYS A 819 -39.09 8.73 -45.32
N GLY A 820 -39.78 9.84 -45.06
CA GLY A 820 -41.06 9.82 -44.38
C GLY A 820 -42.07 8.99 -45.18
N ASN A 821 -42.68 8.01 -44.53
CA ASN A 821 -43.90 7.39 -45.02
C ASN A 821 -45.05 8.37 -44.78
N ASN A 822 -45.47 9.05 -45.83
CA ASN A 822 -46.85 9.49 -45.98
C ASN A 822 -47.55 8.49 -46.91
N GLN A 823 -48.21 7.50 -46.31
CA GLN A 823 -49.52 6.94 -46.69
C GLN A 823 -49.96 5.92 -45.65
#